data_AF-A0A1V9Y9K3-F1
#
_entry.id   AF-A0A1V9Y9K3-F1
#
_cell.length_a   1.000
_cell.length_b   1.000
_cell.length_c   1.000
_cell.angle_alpha   90.00
_cell.angle_beta   90.00
_cell.angle_gamma   90.00
#
_symmetry.space_group_name_H-M   'P 1'
#
loop_
_entity.id
_entity.type
_entity.pdbx_description
1 polymer ?
#
loop_
_entity_poly.entity_id
_entity_poly.type
_entity_poly.pdbx_seq_one_letter_code
_entity_poly.pdbx_strand_id
1 'polypeptide(L)'
;MIKYGMALFFYSIWIGSMLFSLMSVPLVVFSETYRGGILSFYGAYVAWRLFSPLRVWPTAQRWMVAMNSRFPYFPSQTVVFANNIVAPSPDTKALLAYHPHGVLSCGWVTNGFGHSVFAASRIQWLVTDLLFMMPGIANVISWFSCGPVGRSNFEALASAGHNMALIPGGFEEATIFVHGKHRVFLKHRKGFIKLALKYGYMVFPVYTFGEELTYHSFPHLLKLRLALNRFKIPGVVFRGLWWCFFLPFRSHAMTTVVGAPLQLPTIPNPTSDEVDKYHAEYVAALQRLFDEFKGNLWQFGARFIIGFPSIPAFIMLQYLMYAVFYSVWVGSLLCFYLALAAIVLTDLRYYLITFFALYYGYRYLVSPLAKWPAAQDFAYKMFKKYPYFPVQKVVFEDGANPPAADSKALLAYHPHGVLSCGWTTNGIGCETFAASKIQWLVSDVLFNLPVMADMISWAGCGPAGKENFEKLCGEGHNIALIPGGYEEATHYVHGEHKVFLKNRKGFIKLALKHGYKVHPVYTFGEELAYTTVNNMLKFRLWLNSWKIPGVVFRGKWWCSVLPYDENPLVTVVGKPLELPLIQHPTWEQVEKYHSDYMTQLQALFDKHKGEYAKDPKATLHFFFALVFAFYTTWMFTMAAAIASVVVMLVSPTYRYYCLAFHACYFGYRYVCPMSGWPELTNWLVNTYKKHPYYAKQDVVFDENVTPAKEHSKTLMAYHPHGILCCGWLVNGGANEVFQKSNFSWLVTDSLFLVPGMANLLSWFHGGPAGRANFERLAKNGDNIAIIPGGFEEATIYARGHHRVFLKNRKGFLKLALQYGYKVHPVYTFGEEETFQSFPYFLKPRVWLNKYKIPGVIFRGLWFCFYMPFRTARLTTVVGPALELPQIDKPTVADVTKYHDEYMVCLTALFEKYKGQYATDPNAVLELH
;
A
#
# COMPACT_ATOMS: atom_id res chain seq x y z
N MET A 1 10.38 -21.40 0.44
CA MET A 1 10.40 -20.39 -0.63
C MET A 1 11.08 -20.88 -1.91
N ILE A 2 12.31 -21.39 -1.87
CA ILE A 2 13.08 -21.80 -3.07
C ILE A 2 12.34 -22.85 -3.94
N LYS A 3 11.71 -23.87 -3.32
CA LYS A 3 10.91 -24.91 -4.00
C LYS A 3 9.77 -24.34 -4.86
N TYR A 4 9.07 -23.32 -4.35
CA TYR A 4 8.03 -22.63 -5.09
C TYR A 4 8.61 -21.69 -6.16
N GLY A 5 9.74 -21.04 -5.88
CA GLY A 5 10.38 -20.12 -6.82
C GLY A 5 10.73 -20.76 -8.16
N MET A 6 11.24 -21.99 -8.15
CA MET A 6 11.55 -22.72 -9.38
C MET A 6 10.33 -23.15 -10.18
N ALA A 7 9.37 -23.80 -9.51
CA ALA A 7 8.14 -24.22 -10.18
C ALA A 7 7.41 -22.99 -10.73
N LEU A 8 7.35 -21.90 -9.96
CA LEU A 8 6.79 -20.64 -10.40
C LEU A 8 7.54 -20.10 -11.62
N PHE A 9 8.87 -20.03 -11.59
CA PHE A 9 9.67 -19.56 -12.74
C PHE A 9 9.36 -20.36 -14.03
N PHE A 10 9.38 -21.69 -13.95
CA PHE A 10 9.13 -22.53 -15.13
C PHE A 10 7.69 -22.43 -15.64
N TYR A 11 6.70 -22.63 -14.75
CA TYR A 11 5.28 -22.62 -15.15
C TYR A 11 4.78 -21.21 -15.49
N SER A 12 5.34 -20.14 -14.93
CA SER A 12 5.02 -18.76 -15.30
C SER A 12 5.51 -18.41 -16.71
N ILE A 13 6.72 -18.84 -17.10
CA ILE A 13 7.18 -18.65 -18.49
C ILE A 13 6.28 -19.44 -19.43
N TRP A 14 5.97 -20.69 -19.11
CA TRP A 14 5.12 -21.53 -19.95
C TRP A 14 3.72 -20.94 -20.16
N ILE A 15 3.02 -20.61 -19.07
CA ILE A 15 1.65 -20.06 -19.14
C ILE A 15 1.65 -18.64 -19.69
N GLY A 16 2.63 -17.81 -19.33
CA GLY A 16 2.78 -16.47 -19.86
C GLY A 16 2.95 -16.47 -21.39
N SER A 17 3.85 -17.30 -21.91
CA SER A 17 4.05 -17.49 -23.36
C SER A 17 2.79 -17.98 -24.07
N MET A 18 2.05 -18.91 -23.45
CA MET A 18 0.80 -19.44 -23.99
C MET A 18 -0.30 -18.38 -24.04
N LEU A 19 -0.54 -17.67 -22.92
CA LEU A 19 -1.56 -16.62 -22.85
C LEU A 19 -1.24 -15.47 -23.80
N PHE A 20 0.03 -15.04 -23.87
CA PHE A 20 0.47 -14.02 -24.82
C PHE A 20 0.14 -14.42 -26.26
N SER A 21 0.48 -15.67 -26.65
CA SER A 21 0.25 -16.17 -28.01
C SER A 21 -1.24 -16.42 -28.32
N LEU A 22 -2.04 -16.79 -27.32
CA LEU A 22 -3.50 -16.95 -27.49
C LEU A 22 -4.20 -15.60 -27.62
N MET A 23 -3.74 -14.57 -26.89
CA MET A 23 -4.29 -13.22 -26.97
C MET A 23 -3.84 -12.46 -28.21
N SER A 24 -2.66 -12.75 -28.76
CA SER A 24 -2.14 -12.04 -29.93
C SER A 24 -2.98 -12.24 -31.19
N VAL A 25 -3.56 -13.43 -31.39
CA VAL A 25 -4.38 -13.75 -32.57
C VAL A 25 -5.64 -12.86 -32.67
N PRO A 26 -6.54 -12.82 -31.66
CA PRO A 26 -7.70 -11.95 -31.73
C PRO A 26 -7.32 -10.47 -31.73
N LEU A 27 -6.22 -10.07 -31.08
CA LEU A 27 -5.77 -8.68 -31.12
C LEU A 27 -5.27 -8.27 -32.52
N VAL A 28 -4.60 -9.15 -33.26
CA VAL A 28 -4.20 -8.87 -34.65
C VAL A 28 -5.41 -8.79 -35.58
N VAL A 29 -6.36 -9.72 -35.42
CA VAL A 29 -7.55 -9.82 -36.28
C VAL A 29 -8.52 -8.67 -36.00
N PHE A 30 -8.86 -8.44 -34.74
CA PHE A 30 -9.99 -7.58 -34.35
C PHE A 30 -9.60 -6.22 -33.77
N SER A 31 -8.31 -5.92 -33.52
CA SER A 31 -7.90 -4.62 -32.99
C SER A 31 -6.94 -3.88 -33.91
N GLU A 32 -7.39 -2.76 -34.47
CA GLU A 32 -6.52 -1.89 -35.28
C GLU A 32 -5.40 -1.25 -34.45
N THR A 33 -5.68 -0.91 -33.19
CA THR A 33 -4.73 -0.29 -32.26
C THR A 33 -3.53 -1.17 -31.96
N TYR A 34 -3.75 -2.47 -31.71
CA TYR A 34 -2.68 -3.38 -31.27
C TYR A 34 -2.07 -4.19 -32.42
N ARG A 35 -2.72 -4.27 -33.58
CA ARG A 35 -2.26 -5.02 -34.75
C ARG A 35 -0.81 -4.69 -35.14
N GLY A 36 -0.48 -3.40 -35.28
CA GLY A 36 0.87 -2.97 -35.67
C GLY A 36 1.95 -3.38 -34.66
N GLY A 37 1.67 -3.20 -33.36
CA GLY A 37 2.61 -3.55 -32.29
C GLY A 37 2.86 -5.06 -32.18
N ILE A 38 1.81 -5.88 -32.29
CA ILE A 38 1.92 -7.34 -32.22
C ILE A 38 2.63 -7.90 -33.46
N LEU A 39 2.28 -7.42 -34.66
CA LEU A 39 2.97 -7.83 -35.88
C LEU A 39 4.45 -7.42 -35.85
N SER A 40 4.77 -6.23 -35.34
CA SER A 40 6.16 -5.78 -35.16
C SER A 40 6.92 -6.65 -34.16
N PHE A 41 6.29 -7.03 -33.04
CA PHE A 41 6.88 -7.94 -32.06
C PHE A 41 7.18 -9.31 -32.68
N TYR A 42 6.22 -9.92 -33.38
CA TYR A 42 6.45 -11.21 -34.03
C TYR A 42 7.46 -11.11 -35.18
N GLY A 43 7.47 -10.02 -35.93
CA GLY A 43 8.50 -9.73 -36.93
C GLY A 43 9.90 -9.63 -36.32
N ALA A 44 10.05 -8.90 -35.22
CA ALA A 44 11.29 -8.80 -34.48
C ALA A 44 11.71 -10.15 -33.87
N TYR A 45 10.76 -10.93 -33.34
CA TYR A 45 11.02 -12.27 -32.82
C TYR A 45 11.51 -13.21 -33.91
N VAL A 46 10.86 -13.23 -35.09
CA VAL A 46 11.30 -14.04 -36.23
C VAL A 46 12.69 -13.59 -36.72
N ALA A 47 12.91 -12.28 -36.85
CA ALA A 47 14.22 -11.74 -37.22
C ALA A 47 15.31 -12.17 -36.21
N TRP A 48 15.04 -12.05 -34.91
CA TRP A 48 15.94 -12.52 -33.85
C TRP A 48 16.23 -14.02 -33.98
N ARG A 49 15.24 -14.84 -34.37
CA ARG A 49 15.42 -16.27 -34.56
C ARG A 49 16.32 -16.66 -35.72
N LEU A 50 16.40 -15.82 -36.75
CA LEU A 50 17.35 -16.03 -37.84
C LEU A 50 18.80 -15.88 -37.35
N PHE A 51 19.06 -14.96 -36.41
CA PHE A 51 20.40 -14.73 -35.86
C PHE A 51 20.70 -15.55 -34.60
N SER A 52 19.67 -16.04 -33.90
CA SER A 52 19.77 -16.77 -32.62
C SER A 52 18.98 -18.07 -32.68
N PRO A 53 19.54 -19.13 -33.32
CA PRO A 53 18.86 -20.41 -33.44
C PRO A 53 18.72 -21.08 -32.07
N LEU A 54 17.70 -21.92 -31.94
CA LEU A 54 17.51 -22.74 -30.74
C LEU A 54 18.69 -23.69 -30.54
N ARG A 55 19.23 -23.69 -29.32
CA ARG A 55 20.35 -24.54 -28.94
C ARG A 55 20.08 -25.17 -27.59
N VAL A 56 20.56 -26.39 -27.42
CA VAL A 56 20.67 -27.03 -26.10
C VAL A 56 21.65 -26.25 -25.26
N TRP A 57 21.33 -26.05 -23.98
CA TRP A 57 22.23 -25.40 -23.03
C TRP A 57 22.58 -26.38 -21.91
N PRO A 58 23.67 -27.15 -22.05
CA PRO A 58 24.01 -28.23 -21.11
C PRO A 58 24.13 -27.76 -19.66
N THR A 59 24.61 -26.53 -19.44
CA THR A 59 24.71 -25.94 -18.10
C THR A 59 23.34 -25.67 -17.49
N ALA A 60 22.38 -25.15 -18.27
CA ALA A 60 21.01 -24.96 -17.81
C ALA A 60 20.32 -26.30 -17.52
N GLN A 61 20.55 -27.32 -18.34
CA GLN A 61 20.04 -28.67 -18.11
C GLN A 61 20.59 -29.28 -16.80
N ARG A 62 21.91 -29.25 -16.59
CA ARG A 62 22.54 -29.71 -15.34
C ARG A 62 22.04 -28.93 -14.13
N TRP A 63 21.90 -27.61 -14.27
CA TRP A 63 21.35 -26.77 -13.22
C TRP A 63 19.92 -27.18 -12.87
N MET A 64 19.06 -27.40 -13.86
CA MET A 64 17.68 -27.78 -13.62
C MET A 64 17.57 -29.15 -12.93
N VAL A 65 18.32 -30.16 -13.37
CA VAL A 65 18.40 -31.48 -12.72
C VAL A 65 18.90 -31.36 -11.27
N ALA A 66 19.96 -30.59 -11.04
CA ALA A 66 20.51 -30.37 -9.71
C ALA A 66 19.49 -29.69 -8.78
N MET A 67 18.79 -28.67 -9.28
CA MET A 67 17.82 -27.94 -8.48
C MET A 67 16.54 -28.75 -8.22
N ASN A 68 16.04 -29.53 -9.19
CA ASN A 68 14.91 -30.44 -8.99
C ASN A 68 15.24 -31.49 -7.93
N SER A 69 16.47 -32.03 -7.95
CA SER A 69 16.96 -32.97 -6.93
C SER A 69 17.12 -32.31 -5.55
N ARG A 70 17.64 -31.08 -5.48
CA ARG A 70 17.90 -30.37 -4.22
C ARG A 70 16.64 -29.80 -3.57
N PHE A 71 15.67 -29.41 -4.39
CA PHE A 71 14.47 -28.69 -3.98
C PHE A 71 13.21 -29.29 -4.64
N PRO A 72 12.87 -30.56 -4.35
CA PRO A 72 11.72 -31.22 -4.97
C PRO A 72 10.42 -30.47 -4.62
N TYR A 73 9.60 -30.23 -5.64
CA TYR A 73 8.33 -29.51 -5.50
C TYR A 73 7.26 -30.39 -4.84
N PHE A 74 7.19 -31.66 -5.25
CA PHE A 74 6.28 -32.66 -4.67
C PHE A 74 6.91 -33.32 -3.44
N PRO A 75 6.12 -33.92 -2.53
CA PRO A 75 6.61 -34.59 -1.32
C PRO A 75 7.61 -35.72 -1.64
N SER A 76 7.39 -36.42 -2.75
CA SER A 76 8.31 -37.40 -3.33
C SER A 76 8.22 -37.32 -4.86
N GLN A 77 9.36 -37.51 -5.53
CA GLN A 77 9.56 -37.51 -6.98
C GLN A 77 10.43 -38.72 -7.33
N THR A 78 9.80 -39.90 -7.40
CA THR A 78 10.53 -41.17 -7.52
C THR A 78 10.36 -41.76 -8.90
N VAL A 79 11.45 -42.26 -9.50
CA VAL A 79 11.43 -43.10 -10.69
C VAL A 79 11.73 -44.54 -10.29
N VAL A 80 10.81 -45.45 -10.59
CA VAL A 80 10.92 -46.89 -10.30
C VAL A 80 11.03 -47.65 -11.61
N PHE A 81 11.97 -48.57 -11.70
CA PHE A 81 12.10 -49.47 -12.84
C PHE A 81 11.55 -50.85 -12.46
N ALA A 82 10.49 -51.30 -13.13
CA ALA A 82 9.89 -52.60 -12.86
C ALA A 82 10.78 -53.73 -13.37
N ASN A 83 10.72 -54.90 -12.73
CA ASN A 83 11.47 -56.10 -13.15
C ASN A 83 13.00 -55.93 -13.24
N ASN A 84 13.60 -55.14 -12.33
CA ASN A 84 15.05 -54.91 -12.26
C ASN A 84 15.69 -54.32 -13.53
N ILE A 85 14.90 -53.69 -14.41
CA ILE A 85 15.46 -52.96 -15.55
C ILE A 85 16.15 -51.67 -15.06
N VAL A 86 16.96 -51.06 -15.91
CA VAL A 86 17.67 -49.80 -15.61
C VAL A 86 17.39 -48.76 -16.69
N ALA A 87 17.76 -47.50 -16.43
CA ALA A 87 17.67 -46.45 -17.44
C ALA A 87 18.46 -46.85 -18.70
N PRO A 88 17.94 -46.58 -19.91
CA PRO A 88 18.61 -46.97 -21.15
C PRO A 88 19.97 -46.27 -21.28
N SER A 89 20.95 -46.97 -21.84
CA SER A 89 22.23 -46.40 -22.22
C SER A 89 22.08 -45.42 -23.39
N PRO A 90 22.99 -44.46 -23.62
CA PRO A 90 22.90 -43.48 -24.72
C PRO A 90 22.55 -44.05 -26.10
N ASP A 91 22.98 -45.27 -26.42
CA ASP A 91 22.98 -45.83 -27.77
C ASP A 91 21.99 -46.99 -27.96
N THR A 92 20.99 -47.10 -27.06
CA THR A 92 20.09 -48.27 -27.00
C THR A 92 18.91 -48.22 -27.97
N LYS A 93 18.69 -47.11 -28.71
CA LYS A 93 17.46 -46.85 -29.48
C LYS A 93 16.19 -47.06 -28.62
N ALA A 94 16.16 -46.43 -27.45
CA ALA A 94 15.03 -46.48 -26.54
C ALA A 94 13.97 -45.41 -26.88
N LEU A 95 12.70 -45.79 -26.84
CA LEU A 95 11.54 -44.90 -26.93
C LEU A 95 10.72 -44.99 -25.64
N LEU A 96 10.79 -43.98 -24.77
CA LEU A 96 9.99 -43.90 -23.55
C LEU A 96 8.64 -43.25 -23.84
N ALA A 97 7.57 -44.02 -23.69
CA ALA A 97 6.21 -43.55 -23.88
C ALA A 97 5.55 -43.25 -22.53
N TYR A 98 5.52 -41.97 -22.15
CA TYR A 98 4.99 -41.48 -20.87
C TYR A 98 3.46 -41.37 -20.88
N HIS A 99 2.84 -41.80 -19.78
CA HIS A 99 1.41 -41.70 -19.49
C HIS A 99 1.20 -41.43 -17.99
N PRO A 100 0.07 -40.84 -17.56
CA PRO A 100 -0.76 -39.97 -18.38
C PRO A 100 -0.08 -38.60 -18.59
N HIS A 101 -0.53 -37.83 -19.59
CA HIS A 101 -0.05 -36.49 -19.88
C HIS A 101 -0.32 -35.52 -18.72
N GLY A 102 -1.40 -35.75 -17.96
CA GLY A 102 -1.89 -34.74 -17.02
C GLY A 102 -2.27 -33.42 -17.73
N VAL A 103 -2.49 -32.36 -16.96
CA VAL A 103 -2.76 -31.04 -17.53
C VAL A 103 -1.49 -30.40 -18.11
N LEU A 104 -0.44 -30.31 -17.28
CA LEU A 104 0.86 -29.71 -17.64
C LEU A 104 2.03 -30.69 -17.47
N SER A 105 1.76 -32.00 -17.52
CA SER A 105 2.77 -33.07 -17.51
C SER A 105 3.81 -32.94 -16.41
N CYS A 106 3.37 -32.85 -15.16
CA CYS A 106 4.24 -32.64 -14.00
C CYS A 106 5.26 -33.78 -13.85
N GLY A 107 4.80 -35.02 -14.07
CA GLY A 107 5.62 -36.23 -14.08
C GLY A 107 6.68 -36.21 -15.17
N TRP A 108 6.32 -35.78 -16.37
CA TRP A 108 7.28 -35.61 -17.47
C TRP A 108 8.36 -34.58 -17.14
N VAL A 109 7.99 -33.45 -16.53
CA VAL A 109 8.94 -32.38 -16.17
C VAL A 109 9.87 -32.82 -15.05
N THR A 110 9.31 -33.35 -13.96
CA THR A 110 10.07 -33.57 -12.72
C THR A 110 10.67 -34.97 -12.59
N ASN A 111 9.97 -36.00 -13.06
CA ASN A 111 10.43 -37.40 -13.06
C ASN A 111 10.93 -37.85 -14.44
N GLY A 112 10.86 -36.98 -15.46
CA GLY A 112 11.47 -37.18 -16.76
C GLY A 112 12.74 -36.35 -16.93
N PHE A 113 12.69 -35.29 -17.72
CA PHE A 113 13.91 -34.55 -18.12
C PHE A 113 14.57 -33.77 -16.99
N GLY A 114 13.86 -33.49 -15.89
CA GLY A 114 14.41 -32.93 -14.66
C GLY A 114 14.97 -33.95 -13.68
N HIS A 115 14.89 -35.26 -13.96
CA HIS A 115 15.34 -36.30 -13.06
C HIS A 115 16.75 -36.80 -13.41
N SER A 116 17.62 -36.95 -12.41
CA SER A 116 19.03 -37.31 -12.60
C SER A 116 19.23 -38.70 -13.21
N VAL A 117 18.29 -39.62 -12.99
CA VAL A 117 18.36 -41.01 -13.48
C VAL A 117 18.47 -41.12 -15.00
N PHE A 118 17.92 -40.15 -15.74
CA PHE A 118 17.96 -40.12 -17.20
C PHE A 118 19.06 -39.22 -17.76
N ALA A 119 19.86 -38.57 -16.91
CA ALA A 119 20.90 -37.64 -17.35
C ALA A 119 21.96 -38.31 -18.23
N ALA A 120 22.28 -39.58 -17.95
CA ALA A 120 23.22 -40.37 -18.74
C ALA A 120 22.59 -40.97 -20.00
N SER A 121 21.27 -41.07 -20.10
CA SER A 121 20.57 -41.75 -21.20
C SER A 121 20.51 -40.97 -22.51
N ARG A 122 20.97 -39.72 -22.54
CA ARG A 122 20.95 -38.82 -23.73
C ARG A 122 19.60 -38.82 -24.49
N ILE A 123 18.51 -38.75 -23.73
CA ILE A 123 17.14 -38.77 -24.28
C ILE A 123 16.82 -37.42 -24.91
N GLN A 124 16.28 -37.46 -26.14
CA GLN A 124 15.62 -36.33 -26.77
C GLN A 124 14.14 -36.29 -26.36
N TRP A 125 13.73 -35.22 -25.66
CA TRP A 125 12.40 -35.10 -25.08
C TRP A 125 11.44 -34.44 -26.07
N LEU A 126 10.56 -35.23 -26.70
CA LEU A 126 9.71 -34.73 -27.77
C LEU A 126 8.41 -34.14 -27.22
N VAL A 127 8.16 -32.87 -27.55
CA VAL A 127 6.98 -32.10 -27.16
C VAL A 127 6.31 -31.47 -28.38
N THR A 128 5.11 -30.94 -28.22
CA THR A 128 4.34 -30.37 -29.35
C THR A 128 5.06 -29.22 -30.06
N ASP A 129 5.01 -29.22 -31.40
CA ASP A 129 5.59 -28.19 -32.26
C ASP A 129 5.08 -26.78 -31.94
N LEU A 130 3.86 -26.68 -31.38
CA LEU A 130 3.23 -25.41 -30.99
C LEU A 130 4.07 -24.63 -29.97
N LEU A 131 4.76 -25.31 -29.04
CA LEU A 131 5.59 -24.64 -28.04
C LEU A 131 6.81 -23.94 -28.65
N PHE A 132 7.26 -24.36 -29.83
CA PHE A 132 8.39 -23.75 -30.53
C PHE A 132 8.01 -22.48 -31.30
N MET A 133 6.71 -22.28 -31.53
CA MET A 133 6.15 -21.05 -32.11
C MET A 133 5.90 -19.96 -31.06
N MET A 134 5.89 -20.32 -29.77
CA MET A 134 5.58 -19.41 -28.67
C MET A 134 6.86 -18.70 -28.15
N PRO A 135 6.92 -17.35 -28.17
CA PRO A 135 8.06 -16.59 -27.66
C PRO A 135 8.35 -16.88 -26.18
N GLY A 136 9.62 -17.04 -25.82
CA GLY A 136 10.06 -17.33 -24.44
C GLY A 136 10.16 -18.83 -24.15
N ILE A 137 9.02 -19.53 -24.07
CA ILE A 137 8.99 -20.96 -23.74
C ILE A 137 9.80 -21.82 -24.73
N ALA A 138 9.81 -21.45 -26.01
CA ALA A 138 10.60 -22.15 -27.03
C ALA A 138 12.11 -22.22 -26.69
N ASN A 139 12.67 -21.15 -26.10
CA ASN A 139 14.06 -21.13 -25.66
C ASN A 139 14.28 -22.01 -24.44
N VAL A 140 13.40 -21.88 -23.43
CA VAL A 140 13.51 -22.62 -22.17
C VAL A 140 13.46 -24.13 -22.40
N ILE A 141 12.50 -24.63 -23.19
CA ILE A 141 12.40 -26.07 -23.46
C ILE A 141 13.58 -26.57 -24.30
N SER A 142 14.10 -25.77 -25.23
CA SER A 142 15.26 -26.16 -26.04
C SER A 142 16.54 -26.25 -25.20
N TRP A 143 16.69 -25.40 -24.19
CA TRP A 143 17.81 -25.48 -23.25
C TRP A 143 17.87 -26.82 -22.52
N PHE A 144 16.73 -27.49 -22.34
CA PHE A 144 16.57 -28.76 -21.64
C PHE A 144 16.51 -29.99 -22.56
N SER A 145 17.01 -29.87 -23.80
CA SER A 145 17.00 -30.95 -24.80
C SER A 145 15.60 -31.41 -25.20
N CYS A 146 14.61 -30.51 -25.15
CA CYS A 146 13.31 -30.78 -25.76
C CYS A 146 13.32 -30.45 -27.25
N GLY A 147 12.65 -31.28 -28.06
CA GLY A 147 12.51 -31.08 -29.51
C GLY A 147 11.06 -31.22 -29.98
N PRO A 148 10.74 -30.77 -31.20
CA PRO A 148 9.41 -30.93 -31.79
C PRO A 148 9.09 -32.41 -32.06
N VAL A 149 7.89 -32.86 -31.73
CA VAL A 149 7.43 -34.25 -31.94
C VAL A 149 6.98 -34.53 -33.39
N GLY A 150 6.98 -33.52 -34.26
CA GLY A 150 6.62 -33.64 -35.67
C GLY A 150 7.35 -34.81 -36.38
N ARG A 151 6.67 -35.42 -37.36
CA ARG A 151 7.11 -36.65 -38.03
C ARG A 151 8.52 -36.54 -38.63
N SER A 152 8.83 -35.43 -39.30
CA SER A 152 10.14 -35.22 -39.93
C SER A 152 11.27 -35.21 -38.90
N ASN A 153 11.10 -34.51 -37.79
CA ASN A 153 12.09 -34.48 -36.71
C ASN A 153 12.22 -35.86 -36.03
N PHE A 154 11.10 -36.54 -35.79
CA PHE A 154 11.12 -37.90 -35.25
C PHE A 154 11.90 -38.85 -36.18
N GLU A 155 11.61 -38.85 -37.48
CA GLU A 155 12.29 -39.73 -38.46
C GLU A 155 13.80 -39.41 -38.56
N ALA A 156 14.18 -38.13 -38.49
CA ALA A 156 15.59 -37.72 -38.45
C ALA A 156 16.32 -38.25 -37.20
N LEU A 157 15.72 -38.06 -36.02
CA LEU A 157 16.28 -38.57 -34.76
C LEU A 157 16.33 -40.10 -34.71
N ALA A 158 15.29 -40.74 -35.25
CA ALA A 158 15.20 -42.19 -35.33
C ALA A 158 16.28 -42.79 -36.25
N SER A 159 16.53 -42.13 -37.38
CA SER A 159 17.58 -42.54 -38.33
C SER A 159 18.98 -42.37 -37.73
N ALA A 160 19.18 -41.34 -36.92
CA ALA A 160 20.41 -41.11 -36.17
C ALA A 160 20.56 -41.99 -34.91
N GLY A 161 19.55 -42.81 -34.58
CA GLY A 161 19.61 -43.76 -33.47
C GLY A 161 19.50 -43.13 -32.08
N HIS A 162 18.99 -41.90 -31.96
CA HIS A 162 18.85 -41.24 -30.67
C HIS A 162 17.80 -41.92 -29.78
N ASN A 163 18.06 -41.98 -28.48
CA ASN A 163 17.01 -42.27 -27.50
C ASN A 163 15.99 -41.13 -27.48
N MET A 164 14.71 -41.47 -27.39
CA MET A 164 13.61 -40.51 -27.44
C MET A 164 12.61 -40.77 -26.31
N ALA A 165 11.94 -39.72 -25.88
CA ALA A 165 10.75 -39.81 -25.05
C ALA A 165 9.62 -39.03 -25.70
N LEU A 166 8.37 -39.47 -25.54
CA LEU A 166 7.17 -38.72 -25.91
C LEU A 166 5.96 -39.09 -25.05
N ILE A 167 4.91 -38.28 -25.11
CA ILE A 167 3.61 -38.57 -24.51
C ILE A 167 2.63 -38.88 -25.66
N PRO A 168 2.30 -40.16 -25.94
CA PRO A 168 1.51 -40.52 -27.13
C PRO A 168 0.12 -39.88 -27.17
N GLY A 169 -0.48 -39.68 -25.99
CA GLY A 169 -1.83 -39.12 -25.86
C GLY A 169 -1.93 -37.63 -26.18
N GLY A 170 -0.85 -36.86 -25.96
CA GLY A 170 -0.75 -35.44 -26.26
C GLY A 170 -1.87 -34.58 -25.64
N PHE A 171 -2.30 -33.53 -26.36
CA PHE A 171 -3.34 -32.60 -25.90
C PHE A 171 -4.69 -33.27 -25.62
N GLU A 172 -5.03 -34.33 -26.35
CA GLU A 172 -6.29 -35.06 -26.17
C GLU A 172 -6.32 -35.79 -24.84
N GLU A 173 -5.17 -36.28 -24.38
CA GLU A 173 -5.02 -36.86 -23.04
C GLU A 173 -5.13 -35.79 -21.93
N ALA A 174 -4.53 -34.62 -22.14
CA ALA A 174 -4.72 -33.46 -21.25
C ALA A 174 -6.19 -33.01 -21.19
N THR A 175 -6.90 -33.04 -22.31
CA THR A 175 -8.31 -32.62 -22.40
C THR A 175 -9.26 -33.60 -21.71
N ILE A 176 -8.99 -34.91 -21.72
CA ILE A 176 -9.84 -35.89 -21.01
C ILE A 176 -9.53 -35.97 -19.51
N PHE A 177 -8.52 -35.25 -19.02
CA PHE A 177 -8.09 -35.23 -17.62
C PHE A 177 -9.25 -34.91 -16.67
N VAL A 178 -9.38 -35.72 -15.62
CA VAL A 178 -10.31 -35.51 -14.51
C VAL A 178 -9.58 -35.81 -13.22
N HIS A 179 -9.71 -34.91 -12.25
CA HIS A 179 -9.10 -35.06 -10.93
C HIS A 179 -9.43 -36.41 -10.29
N GLY A 180 -8.40 -37.14 -9.84
CA GLY A 180 -8.54 -38.45 -9.20
C GLY A 180 -8.94 -39.59 -10.14
N LYS A 181 -8.91 -39.39 -11.47
CA LYS A 181 -9.22 -40.44 -12.45
C LYS A 181 -8.04 -40.72 -13.37
N HIS A 182 -7.61 -41.97 -13.42
CA HIS A 182 -6.62 -42.47 -14.36
C HIS A 182 -7.20 -42.58 -15.77
N ARG A 183 -6.71 -41.76 -16.71
CA ARG A 183 -7.20 -41.71 -18.08
C ARG A 183 -6.05 -41.52 -19.07
N VAL A 184 -6.09 -42.32 -20.13
CA VAL A 184 -5.08 -42.34 -21.20
C VAL A 184 -5.80 -42.33 -22.56
N PHE A 185 -5.31 -41.53 -23.49
CA PHE A 185 -5.83 -41.38 -24.85
C PHE A 185 -4.91 -42.11 -25.85
N LEU A 186 -5.03 -43.45 -25.90
CA LEU A 186 -4.08 -44.29 -26.66
C LEU A 186 -4.71 -45.11 -27.78
N LYS A 187 -6.00 -45.48 -27.71
CA LYS A 187 -6.64 -46.45 -28.63
C LYS A 187 -6.37 -46.23 -30.13
N HIS A 188 -6.34 -44.97 -30.56
CA HIS A 188 -6.13 -44.60 -31.97
C HIS A 188 -4.75 -43.97 -32.24
N ARG A 189 -3.85 -43.94 -31.25
CA ARG A 189 -2.52 -43.30 -31.32
C ARG A 189 -1.45 -44.29 -31.78
N LYS A 190 -1.58 -44.79 -33.00
CA LYS A 190 -0.72 -45.87 -33.52
C LYS A 190 0.60 -45.39 -34.17
N GLY A 191 0.74 -44.08 -34.37
CA GLY A 191 1.87 -43.49 -35.13
C GLY A 191 3.25 -43.74 -34.50
N PHE A 192 3.37 -43.71 -33.18
CA PHE A 192 4.66 -43.94 -32.51
C PHE A 192 5.12 -45.40 -32.64
N ILE A 193 4.21 -46.38 -32.60
CA ILE A 193 4.50 -47.80 -32.87
C ILE A 193 4.89 -48.00 -34.34
N LYS A 194 4.16 -47.37 -35.27
CA LYS A 194 4.49 -47.42 -36.70
C LYS A 194 5.93 -46.95 -36.97
N LEU A 195 6.34 -45.85 -36.36
CA LEU A 195 7.70 -45.33 -36.52
C LEU A 195 8.73 -46.18 -35.76
N ALA A 196 8.40 -46.68 -34.57
CA ALA A 196 9.28 -47.57 -33.81
C ALA A 196 9.55 -48.90 -34.54
N LEU A 197 8.56 -49.47 -35.23
CA LEU A 197 8.73 -50.63 -36.12
C LEU A 197 9.63 -50.29 -37.31
N LYS A 198 9.46 -49.11 -37.92
CA LYS A 198 10.27 -48.70 -39.07
C LYS A 198 11.77 -48.66 -38.78
N TYR A 199 12.16 -48.22 -37.57
CA TYR A 199 13.56 -47.99 -37.20
C TYR A 199 14.12 -48.99 -36.16
N GLY A 200 13.31 -49.92 -35.68
CA GLY A 200 13.71 -50.96 -34.73
C GLY A 200 13.99 -50.41 -33.33
N TYR A 201 12.99 -49.80 -32.68
CA TYR A 201 13.13 -49.20 -31.35
C TYR A 201 12.65 -50.12 -30.22
N MET A 202 13.30 -50.01 -29.06
CA MET A 202 12.83 -50.57 -27.80
C MET A 202 11.80 -49.62 -27.17
N VAL A 203 10.54 -50.02 -27.11
CA VAL A 203 9.47 -49.15 -26.61
C VAL A 203 9.18 -49.43 -25.14
N PHE A 204 9.46 -48.47 -24.26
CA PHE A 204 9.24 -48.57 -22.82
C PHE A 204 7.88 -47.97 -22.46
N PRO A 205 6.94 -48.75 -21.88
CA PRO A 205 5.74 -48.20 -21.27
C PRO A 205 6.12 -47.49 -19.97
N VAL A 206 5.75 -46.21 -19.85
CA VAL A 206 6.03 -45.41 -18.65
C VAL A 206 4.73 -44.85 -18.10
N TYR A 207 4.48 -45.05 -16.79
CA TYR A 207 3.27 -44.56 -16.12
C TYR A 207 3.62 -43.71 -14.90
N THR A 208 2.99 -42.54 -14.74
CA THR A 208 3.18 -41.65 -13.58
C THR A 208 1.93 -41.60 -12.71
N PHE A 209 2.04 -42.12 -11.49
CA PHE A 209 1.04 -42.02 -10.44
C PHE A 209 1.17 -40.69 -9.69
N GLY A 210 0.03 -40.10 -9.30
CA GLY A 210 -0.05 -38.78 -8.67
C GLY A 210 -0.29 -37.65 -9.68
N GLU A 211 -0.08 -37.89 -10.98
CA GLU A 211 -0.36 -36.93 -12.05
C GLU A 211 -1.87 -36.56 -12.07
N GLU A 212 -2.76 -37.53 -11.82
CA GLU A 212 -4.21 -37.35 -11.73
C GLU A 212 -4.67 -36.45 -10.55
N LEU A 213 -3.78 -36.13 -9.62
CA LEU A 213 -4.07 -35.32 -8.43
C LEU A 213 -3.46 -33.92 -8.51
N THR A 214 -2.75 -33.60 -9.60
CA THR A 214 -2.00 -32.34 -9.76
C THR A 214 -2.90 -31.11 -9.95
N TYR A 215 -4.08 -31.28 -10.54
CA TYR A 215 -5.02 -30.19 -10.83
C TYR A 215 -6.47 -30.63 -10.63
N HIS A 216 -7.36 -29.68 -10.38
CA HIS A 216 -8.79 -29.84 -10.64
C HIS A 216 -9.08 -29.43 -12.07
N SER A 217 -10.01 -30.12 -12.74
CA SER A 217 -10.43 -29.78 -14.10
C SER A 217 -11.93 -29.60 -14.19
N PHE A 218 -12.36 -28.81 -15.17
CA PHE A 218 -13.76 -28.66 -15.54
C PHE A 218 -14.20 -29.86 -16.39
N PRO A 219 -15.10 -30.73 -15.89
CA PRO A 219 -15.39 -32.00 -16.56
C PRO A 219 -16.37 -31.85 -17.74
N HIS A 220 -17.15 -30.76 -17.79
CA HIS A 220 -18.22 -30.59 -18.77
C HIS A 220 -17.71 -30.18 -20.16
N LEU A 221 -18.62 -30.20 -21.15
CA LEU A 221 -18.34 -29.79 -22.55
C LEU A 221 -17.20 -30.57 -23.24
N LEU A 222 -16.96 -31.83 -22.85
CA LEU A 222 -15.84 -32.61 -23.37
C LEU A 222 -15.81 -32.71 -24.91
N LYS A 223 -16.97 -32.84 -25.58
CA LYS A 223 -17.04 -32.87 -27.05
C LYS A 223 -16.50 -31.59 -27.69
N LEU A 224 -16.90 -30.42 -27.15
CA LEU A 224 -16.40 -29.13 -27.61
C LEU A 224 -14.91 -28.98 -27.33
N ARG A 225 -14.47 -29.34 -26.11
CA ARG A 225 -13.05 -29.27 -25.71
C ARG A 225 -12.16 -30.16 -26.57
N LEU A 226 -12.62 -31.36 -26.95
CA LEU A 226 -11.93 -32.22 -27.91
C LEU A 226 -11.98 -31.68 -29.34
N ALA A 227 -13.06 -30.99 -29.74
CA ALA A 227 -13.14 -30.33 -31.04
C ALA A 227 -12.12 -29.18 -31.15
N LEU A 228 -11.91 -28.40 -30.08
CA LEU A 228 -10.89 -27.33 -30.04
C LEU A 228 -9.48 -27.86 -30.29
N ASN A 229 -9.14 -29.05 -29.77
CA ASN A 229 -7.84 -29.67 -29.99
C ASN A 229 -7.54 -29.92 -31.49
N ARG A 230 -8.57 -30.11 -32.34
CA ARG A 230 -8.40 -30.25 -33.80
C ARG A 230 -7.82 -28.99 -34.44
N PHE A 231 -8.10 -27.83 -33.84
CA PHE A 231 -7.58 -26.52 -34.24
C PHE A 231 -6.30 -26.13 -33.47
N LYS A 232 -5.67 -27.06 -32.75
CA LYS A 232 -4.50 -26.81 -31.88
C LYS A 232 -4.76 -25.81 -30.75
N ILE A 233 -6.03 -25.62 -30.38
CA ILE A 233 -6.42 -24.79 -29.22
C ILE A 233 -6.53 -25.71 -27.99
N PRO A 234 -5.79 -25.45 -26.91
CA PRO A 234 -5.86 -26.28 -25.70
C PRO A 234 -7.26 -26.25 -25.09
N GLY A 235 -7.99 -27.38 -25.16
CA GLY A 235 -9.35 -27.49 -24.65
C GLY A 235 -9.45 -27.79 -23.14
N VAL A 236 -8.35 -27.83 -22.40
CA VAL A 236 -8.35 -28.13 -20.97
C VAL A 236 -8.58 -26.87 -20.14
N VAL A 237 -9.59 -26.90 -19.26
CA VAL A 237 -9.86 -25.84 -18.27
C VAL A 237 -9.58 -26.44 -16.90
N PHE A 238 -8.67 -25.83 -16.15
CA PHE A 238 -8.12 -26.40 -14.93
C PHE A 238 -7.79 -25.35 -13.87
N ARG A 239 -7.63 -25.83 -12.63
CA ARG A 239 -7.19 -25.04 -11.47
C ARG A 239 -6.26 -25.87 -10.59
N GLY A 240 -5.07 -25.35 -10.35
CA GLY A 240 -4.11 -25.83 -9.39
C GLY A 240 -4.22 -25.09 -8.06
N LEU A 241 -3.10 -24.63 -7.50
CA LEU A 241 -3.09 -23.85 -6.26
C LEU A 241 -3.99 -22.62 -6.36
N TRP A 242 -4.72 -22.31 -5.30
CA TRP A 242 -5.72 -21.24 -5.32
C TRP A 242 -5.09 -19.83 -5.51
N TRP A 243 -3.85 -19.62 -5.03
CA TRP A 243 -3.09 -18.36 -5.20
C TRP A 243 -2.28 -18.31 -6.50
N CYS A 244 -2.18 -19.42 -7.23
CA CYS A 244 -1.50 -19.52 -8.52
C CYS A 244 -2.10 -20.68 -9.30
N PHE A 245 -3.16 -20.39 -10.04
CA PHE A 245 -4.05 -21.39 -10.64
C PHE A 245 -3.35 -22.36 -11.62
N PHE A 246 -2.14 -22.03 -12.08
CA PHE A 246 -1.35 -22.90 -12.95
C PHE A 246 -0.29 -23.74 -12.22
N LEU A 247 0.00 -23.47 -10.94
CA LEU A 247 0.89 -24.32 -10.15
C LEU A 247 0.18 -25.59 -9.66
N PRO A 248 0.78 -26.78 -9.75
CA PRO A 248 0.12 -28.03 -9.36
C PRO A 248 -0.04 -28.17 -7.84
N PHE A 249 -1.03 -28.93 -7.40
CA PHE A 249 -1.17 -29.34 -6.00
C PHE A 249 0.03 -30.19 -5.57
N ARG A 250 0.57 -29.91 -4.37
CA ARG A 250 1.74 -30.61 -3.82
C ARG A 250 1.41 -31.65 -2.75
N SER A 251 0.14 -32.00 -2.56
CA SER A 251 -0.30 -32.85 -1.44
C SER A 251 0.02 -34.34 -1.63
N HIS A 252 0.45 -34.75 -2.82
CA HIS A 252 0.63 -36.15 -3.17
C HIS A 252 2.02 -36.40 -3.76
N ALA A 253 2.57 -37.57 -3.43
CA ALA A 253 3.80 -38.08 -4.05
C ALA A 253 3.59 -38.32 -5.55
N MET A 254 4.66 -38.16 -6.33
CA MET A 254 4.66 -38.46 -7.74
C MET A 254 5.65 -39.56 -8.04
N THR A 255 5.13 -40.68 -8.51
CA THR A 255 5.91 -41.91 -8.76
C THR A 255 5.78 -42.29 -10.21
N THR A 256 6.88 -42.24 -10.95
CA THR A 256 6.95 -42.67 -12.35
C THR A 256 7.53 -44.06 -12.39
N VAL A 257 6.77 -45.01 -12.93
CA VAL A 257 7.19 -46.40 -13.12
C VAL A 257 7.53 -46.62 -14.59
N VAL A 258 8.73 -47.15 -14.86
CA VAL A 258 9.18 -47.57 -16.18
C VAL A 258 9.04 -49.09 -16.26
N GLY A 259 8.24 -49.58 -17.19
CA GLY A 259 8.02 -50.99 -17.43
C GLY A 259 9.04 -51.62 -18.38
N ALA A 260 9.04 -52.94 -18.46
CA ALA A 260 9.93 -53.69 -19.35
C ALA A 260 9.71 -53.28 -20.82
N PRO A 261 10.79 -53.12 -21.61
CA PRO A 261 10.70 -52.67 -22.98
C PRO A 261 10.09 -53.73 -23.89
N LEU A 262 9.28 -53.30 -24.86
CA LEU A 262 8.90 -54.10 -26.00
C LEU A 262 9.97 -53.92 -27.09
N GLN A 263 10.74 -54.97 -27.34
CA GLN A 263 11.65 -54.99 -28.48
C GLN A 263 10.84 -55.19 -29.76
N LEU A 264 10.71 -54.13 -30.55
CA LEU A 264 10.00 -54.21 -31.83
C LEU A 264 10.96 -54.66 -32.95
N PRO A 265 10.50 -55.47 -33.92
CA PRO A 265 11.28 -55.79 -35.11
C PRO A 265 11.40 -54.58 -36.03
N THR A 266 12.47 -54.55 -36.83
CA THR A 266 12.66 -53.52 -37.86
C THR A 266 11.92 -53.90 -39.14
N ILE A 267 10.83 -53.19 -39.46
CA ILE A 267 10.00 -53.39 -40.64
C ILE A 267 9.93 -52.08 -41.43
N PRO A 268 10.62 -51.92 -42.58
CA PRO A 268 10.72 -50.64 -43.29
C PRO A 268 9.38 -50.00 -43.67
N ASN A 269 8.39 -50.82 -44.03
CA ASN A 269 7.03 -50.40 -44.40
C ASN A 269 6.00 -51.26 -43.65
N PRO A 270 5.75 -50.98 -42.36
CA PRO A 270 4.84 -51.80 -41.56
C PRO A 270 3.39 -51.59 -42.02
N THR A 271 2.69 -52.69 -42.23
CA THR A 271 1.25 -52.75 -42.57
C THR A 271 0.39 -52.30 -41.40
N SER A 272 -0.88 -51.99 -41.66
CA SER A 272 -1.82 -51.61 -40.58
C SER A 272 -1.99 -52.73 -39.55
N ASP A 273 -2.02 -53.99 -39.99
CA ASP A 273 -2.24 -55.13 -39.10
C ASP A 273 -1.03 -55.40 -38.19
N GLU A 274 0.20 -55.23 -38.71
CA GLU A 274 1.42 -55.31 -37.90
C GLU A 274 1.46 -54.19 -36.86
N VAL A 275 1.14 -52.95 -37.25
CA VAL A 275 1.06 -51.82 -36.33
C VAL A 275 0.00 -52.08 -35.25
N ASP A 276 -1.15 -52.63 -35.61
CA ASP A 276 -2.25 -52.93 -34.71
C ASP A 276 -1.89 -54.01 -33.70
N LYS A 277 -1.21 -55.06 -34.16
CA LYS A 277 -0.68 -56.13 -33.31
C LYS A 277 0.26 -55.57 -32.24
N TYR A 278 1.33 -54.88 -32.64
CA TYR A 278 2.32 -54.37 -31.67
C TYR A 278 1.77 -53.22 -30.82
N HIS A 279 0.83 -52.43 -31.34
CA HIS A 279 0.12 -51.44 -30.54
C HIS A 279 -0.76 -52.10 -29.47
N ALA A 280 -1.46 -53.20 -29.79
CA ALA A 280 -2.23 -53.97 -28.81
C ALA A 280 -1.32 -54.58 -27.74
N GLU A 281 -0.16 -55.12 -28.12
CA GLU A 281 0.86 -55.62 -27.18
C GLU A 281 1.37 -54.51 -26.25
N TYR A 282 1.65 -53.32 -26.79
CA TYR A 282 2.04 -52.14 -26.01
C TYR A 282 0.95 -51.71 -25.03
N VAL A 283 -0.31 -51.63 -25.47
CA VAL A 283 -1.46 -51.29 -24.61
C VAL A 283 -1.60 -52.31 -23.48
N ALA A 284 -1.46 -53.61 -23.78
CA ALA A 284 -1.52 -54.67 -22.79
C ALA A 284 -0.35 -54.57 -21.78
N ALA A 285 0.85 -54.22 -22.24
CA ALA A 285 2.00 -54.02 -21.36
C ALA A 285 1.81 -52.80 -20.43
N LEU A 286 1.30 -51.68 -20.95
CA LEU A 286 0.98 -50.50 -20.13
C LEU A 286 -0.12 -50.81 -19.11
N GLN A 287 -1.14 -51.57 -19.51
CA GLN A 287 -2.23 -51.99 -18.61
C GLN A 287 -1.71 -52.89 -17.48
N ARG A 288 -0.86 -53.88 -17.79
CA ARG A 288 -0.20 -54.72 -16.76
C ARG A 288 0.63 -53.88 -15.79
N LEU A 289 1.43 -52.94 -16.30
CA LEU A 289 2.24 -52.03 -15.49
C LEU A 289 1.37 -51.19 -14.54
N PHE A 290 0.25 -50.68 -15.03
CA PHE A 290 -0.71 -49.95 -14.20
C PHE A 290 -1.33 -50.85 -13.12
N ASP A 291 -1.78 -52.05 -13.50
CA ASP A 291 -2.46 -52.98 -12.60
C ASP A 291 -1.55 -53.48 -11.47
N GLU A 292 -0.26 -53.68 -11.74
CA GLU A 292 0.75 -54.07 -10.77
C GLU A 292 1.00 -52.97 -9.70
N PHE A 293 1.03 -51.70 -10.11
CA PHE A 293 1.44 -50.60 -9.25
C PHE A 293 0.29 -49.77 -8.66
N LYS A 294 -0.96 -49.90 -9.15
CA LYS A 294 -2.11 -49.11 -8.66
C LYS A 294 -2.47 -49.35 -7.17
N GLY A 295 -2.05 -50.46 -6.56
CA GLY A 295 -2.37 -50.83 -5.16
C GLY A 295 -1.21 -50.71 -4.16
N ASN A 296 0.05 -50.74 -4.61
CA ASN A 296 1.24 -50.87 -3.75
C ASN A 296 1.79 -49.53 -3.20
N LEU A 297 1.12 -48.41 -3.48
CA LEU A 297 1.63 -47.06 -3.17
C LEU A 297 1.50 -46.65 -1.69
N TRP A 298 0.77 -47.41 -0.87
CA TRP A 298 0.71 -47.18 0.59
C TRP A 298 2.02 -47.51 1.32
N GLN A 299 2.87 -48.40 0.78
CA GLN A 299 4.12 -48.80 1.45
C GLN A 299 5.30 -47.86 1.17
N PHE A 300 5.33 -47.19 0.01
CA PHE A 300 6.45 -46.30 -0.36
C PHE A 300 6.34 -44.89 0.22
N GLY A 301 5.12 -44.44 0.58
CA GLY A 301 4.87 -43.13 1.20
C GLY A 301 5.00 -43.10 2.72
N ALA A 302 4.98 -44.25 3.40
CA ALA A 302 4.82 -44.33 4.87
C ALA A 302 6.07 -43.96 5.70
N ARG A 303 7.27 -43.84 5.09
CA ARG A 303 8.51 -43.58 5.85
C ARG A 303 8.87 -42.11 6.06
N PHE A 304 8.10 -41.15 5.55
CA PHE A 304 8.39 -39.71 5.73
C PHE A 304 7.19 -38.83 6.11
N ILE A 305 6.06 -39.43 6.50
CA ILE A 305 4.90 -38.67 6.97
C ILE A 305 4.95 -38.58 8.50
N ILE A 306 5.83 -37.71 9.01
CA ILE A 306 5.63 -37.10 10.32
C ILE A 306 4.87 -35.80 10.10
N GLY A 307 3.57 -35.85 10.40
CA GLY A 307 2.78 -34.76 10.96
C GLY A 307 2.65 -33.47 10.16
N PHE A 308 1.64 -33.40 9.28
CA PHE A 308 0.71 -32.28 9.40
C PHE A 308 -0.61 -32.89 9.89
N PRO A 309 -1.15 -32.48 11.05
CA PRO A 309 -2.48 -32.89 11.42
C PRO A 309 -3.42 -32.43 10.31
N SER A 310 -4.36 -33.30 9.93
CA SER A 310 -5.57 -32.89 9.22
C SER A 310 -6.07 -31.62 9.88
N ILE A 311 -5.97 -30.48 9.20
CA ILE A 311 -6.56 -29.23 9.68
C ILE A 311 -8.04 -29.58 9.84
N PRO A 312 -8.56 -29.65 11.08
CA PRO A 312 -9.94 -30.06 11.30
C PRO A 312 -10.86 -29.18 10.46
N ALA A 313 -11.95 -29.74 9.93
CA ALA A 313 -12.89 -29.00 9.08
C ALA A 313 -13.34 -27.67 9.71
N PHE A 314 -13.35 -27.57 11.04
CA PHE A 314 -13.63 -26.34 11.77
C PHE A 314 -12.59 -25.22 11.58
N ILE A 315 -11.28 -25.54 11.56
CA ILE A 315 -10.22 -24.57 11.31
C ILE A 315 -10.30 -24.07 9.86
N MET A 316 -10.63 -24.95 8.90
CA MET A 316 -10.87 -24.51 7.51
C MET A 316 -12.07 -23.56 7.40
N LEU A 317 -13.15 -23.84 8.13
CA LEU A 317 -14.37 -23.04 8.11
C LEU A 317 -14.15 -21.64 8.71
N GLN A 318 -13.36 -21.54 9.79
CA GLN A 318 -12.91 -20.30 10.42
C GLN A 318 -12.15 -19.40 9.42
N TYR A 319 -11.10 -19.93 8.80
CA TYR A 319 -10.31 -19.18 7.82
C TYR A 319 -11.12 -18.84 6.57
N LEU A 320 -12.00 -19.75 6.13
CA LEU A 320 -12.84 -19.53 4.95
C LEU A 320 -13.80 -18.36 5.15
N MET A 321 -14.45 -18.26 6.32
CA MET A 321 -15.39 -17.16 6.60
C MET A 321 -14.68 -15.80 6.58
N TYR A 322 -13.55 -15.68 7.28
CA TYR A 322 -12.73 -14.46 7.27
C TYR A 322 -12.19 -14.16 5.88
N ALA A 323 -11.75 -15.17 5.15
CA ALA A 323 -11.22 -15.01 3.80
C ALA A 323 -12.31 -14.53 2.84
N VAL A 324 -13.51 -15.10 2.90
CA VAL A 324 -14.65 -14.68 2.08
C VAL A 324 -15.01 -13.23 2.39
N PHE A 325 -15.18 -12.88 3.67
CA PHE A 325 -15.56 -11.52 4.06
C PHE A 325 -14.53 -10.47 3.58
N TYR A 326 -13.25 -10.63 3.94
CA TYR A 326 -12.21 -9.66 3.60
C TYR A 326 -11.85 -9.69 2.11
N SER A 327 -11.96 -10.84 1.42
CA SER A 327 -11.74 -10.90 -0.03
C SER A 327 -12.90 -10.27 -0.81
N VAL A 328 -14.15 -10.43 -0.37
CA VAL A 328 -15.29 -9.73 -0.97
C VAL A 328 -15.12 -8.22 -0.79
N TRP A 329 -14.67 -7.76 0.38
CA TRP A 329 -14.43 -6.35 0.61
C TRP A 329 -13.33 -5.78 -0.30
N VAL A 330 -12.12 -6.36 -0.29
CA VAL A 330 -11.00 -5.87 -1.11
C VAL A 330 -11.25 -6.09 -2.60
N GLY A 331 -11.84 -7.24 -2.95
CA GLY A 331 -12.12 -7.62 -4.34
C GLY A 331 -13.20 -6.76 -4.99
N SER A 332 -14.32 -6.50 -4.31
CA SER A 332 -15.39 -5.64 -4.83
C SER A 332 -14.90 -4.21 -5.11
N LEU A 333 -14.08 -3.68 -4.21
CA LEU A 333 -13.43 -2.38 -4.31
C LEU A 333 -12.45 -2.32 -5.49
N LEU A 334 -11.58 -3.32 -5.64
CA LEU A 334 -10.64 -3.41 -6.75
C LEU A 334 -11.39 -3.54 -8.09
N CYS A 335 -12.38 -4.42 -8.17
CA CYS A 335 -13.21 -4.61 -9.36
C CYS A 335 -13.94 -3.31 -9.74
N PHE A 336 -14.49 -2.59 -8.76
CA PHE A 336 -15.18 -1.32 -9.00
C PHE A 336 -14.24 -0.26 -9.60
N TYR A 337 -13.07 -0.04 -9.01
CA TYR A 337 -12.12 0.95 -9.53
C TYR A 337 -11.47 0.52 -10.85
N LEU A 338 -11.18 -0.77 -11.04
CA LEU A 338 -10.72 -1.28 -12.34
C LEU A 338 -11.79 -1.11 -13.42
N ALA A 339 -13.06 -1.31 -13.09
CA ALA A 339 -14.15 -1.09 -14.03
C ALA A 339 -14.33 0.41 -14.35
N LEU A 340 -14.21 1.32 -13.37
CA LEU A 340 -14.18 2.76 -13.63
C LEU A 340 -13.01 3.16 -14.53
N ALA A 341 -11.81 2.64 -14.25
CA ALA A 341 -10.64 2.87 -15.09
C ALA A 341 -10.85 2.30 -16.51
N ALA A 342 -11.44 1.11 -16.65
CA ALA A 342 -11.75 0.52 -17.95
C ALA A 342 -12.81 1.31 -18.71
N ILE A 343 -13.81 1.89 -18.05
CA ILE A 343 -14.81 2.79 -18.66
C ILE A 343 -14.13 4.04 -19.24
N VAL A 344 -13.13 4.59 -18.55
CA VAL A 344 -12.43 5.80 -18.99
C VAL A 344 -11.36 5.51 -20.05
N LEU A 345 -10.62 4.40 -19.91
CA LEU A 345 -9.39 4.14 -20.66
C LEU A 345 -9.58 3.15 -21.84
N THR A 346 -10.75 2.52 -21.97
CA THR A 346 -10.98 1.48 -22.98
C THR A 346 -12.35 1.58 -23.64
N ASP A 347 -12.54 0.89 -24.76
CA ASP A 347 -13.84 0.81 -25.44
C ASP A 347 -14.85 -0.11 -24.73
N LEU A 348 -14.50 -0.69 -23.57
CA LEU A 348 -15.42 -1.50 -22.77
C LEU A 348 -16.53 -0.68 -22.08
N ARG A 349 -16.50 0.65 -22.20
CA ARG A 349 -17.42 1.57 -21.53
C ARG A 349 -18.89 1.20 -21.73
N TYR A 350 -19.30 0.80 -22.94
CA TYR A 350 -20.69 0.47 -23.22
C TYR A 350 -21.12 -0.81 -22.48
N TYR A 351 -20.31 -1.86 -22.49
CA TYR A 351 -20.61 -3.11 -21.78
C TYR A 351 -20.62 -2.93 -20.25
N LEU A 352 -19.64 -2.20 -19.71
CA LEU A 352 -19.54 -1.99 -18.27
C LEU A 352 -20.64 -1.05 -17.74
N ILE A 353 -20.96 0.02 -18.48
CA ILE A 353 -22.09 0.91 -18.13
C ILE A 353 -23.40 0.13 -18.19
N THR A 354 -23.65 -0.65 -19.25
CA THR A 354 -24.86 -1.48 -19.34
C THR A 354 -24.91 -2.53 -18.23
N PHE A 355 -23.80 -3.19 -17.92
CA PHE A 355 -23.73 -4.15 -16.82
C PHE A 355 -24.09 -3.49 -15.48
N PHE A 356 -23.46 -2.36 -15.13
CA PHE A 356 -23.76 -1.65 -13.89
C PHE A 356 -25.17 -1.10 -13.87
N ALA A 357 -25.69 -0.58 -14.99
CA ALA A 357 -27.07 -0.10 -15.08
C ALA A 357 -28.07 -1.24 -14.85
N LEU A 358 -27.84 -2.42 -15.43
CA LEU A 358 -28.67 -3.61 -15.20
C LEU A 358 -28.53 -4.14 -13.78
N TYR A 359 -27.30 -4.22 -13.24
CA TYR A 359 -27.05 -4.68 -11.88
C TYR A 359 -27.70 -3.77 -10.84
N TYR A 360 -27.43 -2.46 -10.90
CA TYR A 360 -28.02 -1.49 -9.97
C TYR A 360 -29.52 -1.29 -10.23
N GLY A 361 -29.98 -1.40 -11.47
CA GLY A 361 -31.41 -1.37 -11.82
C GLY A 361 -32.16 -2.57 -11.22
N TYR A 362 -31.64 -3.79 -11.38
CA TYR A 362 -32.17 -4.99 -10.72
C TYR A 362 -32.18 -4.84 -9.20
N ARG A 363 -31.08 -4.34 -8.62
CA ARG A 363 -31.01 -4.11 -7.18
C ARG A 363 -31.99 -3.07 -6.68
N TYR A 364 -32.17 -1.97 -7.41
CA TYR A 364 -33.11 -0.93 -7.02
C TYR A 364 -34.56 -1.40 -7.15
N LEU A 365 -34.90 -2.12 -8.23
CA LEU A 365 -36.28 -2.47 -8.56
C LEU A 365 -36.76 -3.82 -8.03
N VAL A 366 -35.86 -4.80 -7.88
CA VAL A 366 -36.21 -6.20 -7.61
C VAL A 366 -35.63 -6.72 -6.29
N SER A 367 -34.39 -6.35 -5.96
CA SER A 367 -33.71 -6.85 -4.76
C SER A 367 -33.04 -5.70 -3.99
N PRO A 368 -33.84 -4.85 -3.32
CA PRO A 368 -33.32 -3.71 -2.58
C PRO A 368 -32.48 -4.17 -1.39
N LEU A 369 -31.53 -3.31 -0.99
CA LEU A 369 -30.69 -3.53 0.17
C LEU A 369 -31.54 -3.68 1.43
N ALA A 370 -31.45 -4.84 2.07
CA ALA A 370 -32.22 -5.15 3.26
C ALA A 370 -31.38 -5.95 4.26
N LYS A 371 -31.74 -5.83 5.54
CA LYS A 371 -31.22 -6.69 6.60
C LYS A 371 -31.67 -8.12 6.37
N TRP A 372 -30.78 -9.08 6.61
CA TRP A 372 -31.11 -10.50 6.55
C TRP A 372 -30.86 -11.15 7.93
N PRO A 373 -31.88 -11.19 8.80
CA PRO A 373 -31.72 -11.66 10.18
C PRO A 373 -31.14 -13.08 10.29
N ALA A 374 -31.54 -14.00 9.41
CA ALA A 374 -31.01 -15.36 9.41
C ALA A 374 -29.52 -15.44 9.05
N ALA A 375 -29.05 -14.62 8.11
CA ALA A 375 -27.62 -14.53 7.79
C ALA A 375 -26.82 -13.92 8.93
N GLN A 376 -27.40 -12.92 9.62
CA GLN A 376 -26.78 -12.30 10.80
C GLN A 376 -26.66 -13.30 11.98
N ASP A 377 -27.74 -14.02 12.29
CA ASP A 377 -27.76 -15.08 13.31
C ASP A 377 -26.77 -16.21 12.99
N PHE A 378 -26.72 -16.63 11.72
CA PHE A 378 -25.73 -17.58 11.24
C PHE A 378 -24.30 -17.07 11.47
N ALA A 379 -24.01 -15.83 11.09
CA ALA A 379 -22.70 -15.22 11.31
C ALA A 379 -22.33 -15.19 12.79
N TYR A 380 -23.23 -14.75 13.69
CA TYR A 380 -22.98 -14.76 15.15
C TYR A 380 -22.58 -16.13 15.66
N LYS A 381 -23.36 -17.16 15.32
CA LYS A 381 -23.09 -18.55 15.71
C LYS A 381 -21.73 -19.02 15.20
N MET A 382 -21.36 -18.61 13.99
CA MET A 382 -20.09 -18.97 13.38
C MET A 382 -18.90 -18.25 14.03
N PHE A 383 -18.96 -16.93 14.23
CA PHE A 383 -17.89 -16.16 14.91
C PHE A 383 -17.68 -16.60 16.36
N LYS A 384 -18.75 -16.98 17.07
CA LYS A 384 -18.68 -17.51 18.43
C LYS A 384 -18.09 -18.91 18.48
N LYS A 385 -18.53 -19.80 17.59
CA LYS A 385 -18.10 -21.20 17.58
C LYS A 385 -16.67 -21.38 17.09
N TYR A 386 -16.20 -20.51 16.18
CA TYR A 386 -14.91 -20.62 15.53
C TYR A 386 -14.15 -19.27 15.57
N PRO A 387 -13.58 -18.89 16.73
CA PRO A 387 -12.86 -17.62 16.87
C PRO A 387 -11.60 -17.61 16.00
N TYR A 388 -11.35 -16.49 15.30
CA TYR A 388 -10.20 -16.39 14.41
C TYR A 388 -8.88 -16.15 15.15
N PHE A 389 -8.94 -15.28 16.16
CA PHE A 389 -7.79 -14.89 16.97
C PHE A 389 -7.67 -15.80 18.20
N PRO A 390 -6.45 -15.95 18.78
CA PRO A 390 -6.23 -16.82 19.93
C PRO A 390 -7.05 -16.37 21.15
N VAL A 391 -7.25 -15.06 21.26
CA VAL A 391 -8.18 -14.42 22.19
C VAL A 391 -9.03 -13.45 21.38
N GLN A 392 -10.34 -13.59 21.47
CA GLN A 392 -11.33 -12.76 20.79
C GLN A 392 -12.44 -12.44 21.78
N LYS A 393 -12.39 -11.27 22.42
CA LYS A 393 -13.35 -10.92 23.49
C LYS A 393 -13.61 -9.42 23.60
N VAL A 394 -14.77 -9.10 24.14
CA VAL A 394 -15.16 -7.77 24.59
C VAL A 394 -15.06 -7.71 26.12
N VAL A 395 -14.43 -6.66 26.64
CA VAL A 395 -14.28 -6.39 28.07
C VAL A 395 -14.98 -5.07 28.39
N PHE A 396 -15.80 -5.03 29.43
CA PHE A 396 -16.45 -3.81 29.91
C PHE A 396 -15.76 -3.37 31.21
N GLU A 397 -15.47 -2.08 31.34
CA GLU A 397 -15.03 -1.53 32.63
C GLU A 397 -16.17 -1.51 33.64
N ASP A 398 -15.85 -1.46 34.94
CA ASP A 398 -16.84 -1.26 36.00
C ASP A 398 -17.73 -0.05 35.69
N GLY A 399 -19.04 -0.26 35.58
CA GLY A 399 -20.01 0.78 35.19
C GLY A 399 -20.24 0.93 33.68
N ALA A 400 -19.59 0.11 32.85
CA ALA A 400 -19.96 -0.10 31.45
C ALA A 400 -20.65 -1.47 31.30
N ASN A 401 -21.63 -1.55 30.40
CA ASN A 401 -22.36 -2.76 30.05
C ASN A 401 -22.79 -2.68 28.58
N PRO A 402 -23.18 -3.80 27.95
CA PRO A 402 -23.87 -3.75 26.67
C PRO A 402 -25.09 -2.82 26.78
N PRO A 403 -25.25 -1.84 25.89
CA PRO A 403 -26.33 -0.87 26.01
C PRO A 403 -27.68 -1.55 25.85
N ALA A 404 -28.68 -1.10 26.63
CA ALA A 404 -30.06 -1.54 26.44
C ALA A 404 -30.57 -1.04 25.08
N ALA A 405 -31.46 -1.80 24.43
CA ALA A 405 -31.92 -1.61 23.05
C ALA A 405 -32.26 -0.17 22.65
N ASP A 406 -32.82 0.61 23.57
CA ASP A 406 -33.35 1.96 23.31
C ASP A 406 -32.72 3.01 24.27
N SER A 407 -31.41 2.88 24.55
CA SER A 407 -30.70 3.68 25.55
C SER A 407 -29.96 4.91 25.03
N LYS A 408 -30.08 5.23 23.73
CA LYS A 408 -29.35 6.31 23.05
C LYS A 408 -27.84 6.22 23.29
N ALA A 409 -27.28 5.02 23.12
CA ALA A 409 -25.85 4.78 23.25
C ALA A 409 -25.12 5.01 21.91
N LEU A 410 -23.96 5.67 21.97
CA LEU A 410 -23.03 5.82 20.86
C LEU A 410 -21.71 5.12 21.18
N LEU A 411 -21.43 3.99 20.55
CA LEU A 411 -20.16 3.28 20.69
C LEU A 411 -19.16 3.82 19.66
N ALA A 412 -18.12 4.51 20.15
CA ALA A 412 -17.08 5.08 19.30
C ALA A 412 -15.83 4.20 19.35
N TYR A 413 -15.67 3.36 18.31
CA TYR A 413 -14.61 2.37 18.16
C TYR A 413 -13.30 2.97 17.65
N HIS A 414 -12.19 2.54 18.26
CA HIS A 414 -10.81 2.90 17.92
C HIS A 414 -9.89 1.68 18.12
N PRO A 415 -8.74 1.59 17.43
CA PRO A 415 -8.49 2.22 16.15
C PRO A 415 -9.24 1.48 15.02
N HIS A 416 -9.37 2.10 13.85
CA HIS A 416 -9.95 1.54 12.64
C HIS A 416 -9.11 0.36 12.12
N GLY A 417 -7.80 0.36 12.35
CA GLY A 417 -6.90 -0.60 11.69
C GLY A 417 -6.95 -0.50 10.17
N VAL A 418 -6.40 -1.50 9.48
CA VAL A 418 -6.50 -1.58 8.01
C VAL A 418 -7.90 -2.00 7.58
N LEU A 419 -8.41 -3.10 8.15
CA LEU A 419 -9.71 -3.71 7.82
C LEU A 419 -10.61 -3.89 9.06
N SER A 420 -10.40 -3.09 10.11
CA SER A 420 -11.28 -2.99 11.30
C SER A 420 -11.67 -4.35 11.89
N CYS A 421 -10.68 -5.17 12.20
CA CYS A 421 -10.89 -6.52 12.72
C CYS A 421 -11.68 -6.51 14.03
N GLY A 422 -11.40 -5.58 14.94
CA GLY A 422 -12.15 -5.34 16.18
C GLY A 422 -13.61 -5.00 15.93
N TRP A 423 -13.88 -4.08 15.01
CA TRP A 423 -15.23 -3.68 14.64
C TRP A 423 -16.05 -4.83 14.05
N THR A 424 -15.48 -5.59 13.11
CA THR A 424 -16.16 -6.73 12.48
C THR A 424 -16.35 -7.88 13.47
N THR A 425 -15.32 -8.23 14.22
CA THR A 425 -15.27 -9.46 15.02
C THR A 425 -15.86 -9.27 16.41
N ASN A 426 -15.38 -8.27 17.15
CA ASN A 426 -15.79 -7.97 18.51
C ASN A 426 -16.97 -6.98 18.57
N GLY A 427 -17.34 -6.38 17.43
CA GLY A 427 -18.54 -5.54 17.28
C GLY A 427 -19.68 -6.28 16.56
N ILE A 428 -19.74 -6.13 15.24
CA ILE A 428 -20.84 -6.65 14.39
C ILE A 428 -21.06 -8.15 14.57
N GLY A 429 -19.99 -8.93 14.71
CA GLY A 429 -20.03 -10.39 14.87
C GLY A 429 -20.15 -10.88 16.31
N CYS A 430 -20.28 -9.98 17.30
CA CYS A 430 -20.30 -10.33 18.70
C CYS A 430 -21.72 -10.45 19.27
N GLU A 431 -22.08 -11.65 19.74
CA GLU A 431 -23.39 -11.93 20.33
C GLU A 431 -23.71 -11.05 21.56
N THR A 432 -22.68 -10.57 22.28
CA THR A 432 -22.84 -9.67 23.42
C THR A 432 -23.66 -8.41 23.10
N PHE A 433 -23.60 -7.94 21.85
CA PHE A 433 -24.35 -6.77 21.39
C PHE A 433 -25.66 -7.10 20.66
N ALA A 434 -26.04 -8.38 20.55
CA ALA A 434 -27.21 -8.80 19.78
C ALA A 434 -28.52 -8.20 20.33
N ALA A 435 -28.64 -8.12 21.66
CA ALA A 435 -29.81 -7.53 22.34
C ALA A 435 -29.79 -5.99 22.33
N SER A 436 -28.65 -5.36 22.04
CA SER A 436 -28.47 -3.91 22.11
C SER A 436 -29.06 -3.14 20.93
N LYS A 437 -29.61 -3.82 19.91
CA LYS A 437 -30.19 -3.21 18.69
C LYS A 437 -29.34 -2.07 18.09
N ILE A 438 -28.02 -2.26 18.06
CA ILE A 438 -27.06 -1.26 17.57
C ILE A 438 -27.14 -1.16 16.04
N GLN A 439 -27.24 0.08 15.55
CA GLN A 439 -27.04 0.39 14.14
C GLN A 439 -25.54 0.60 13.88
N TRP A 440 -24.93 -0.38 13.22
CA TRP A 440 -23.49 -0.37 12.90
C TRP A 440 -23.22 0.49 11.67
N LEU A 441 -22.57 1.64 11.85
CA LEU A 441 -22.33 2.57 10.75
C LEU A 441 -20.98 2.32 10.08
N VAL A 442 -20.99 2.15 8.76
CA VAL A 442 -19.80 1.97 7.92
C VAL A 442 -19.77 3.00 6.80
N SER A 443 -18.63 3.13 6.12
CA SER A 443 -18.46 4.08 5.02
C SER A 443 -19.51 3.93 3.93
N ASP A 444 -20.12 5.04 3.51
CA ASP A 444 -21.10 5.13 2.41
C ASP A 444 -20.60 4.50 1.10
N VAL A 445 -19.29 4.59 0.83
CA VAL A 445 -18.64 3.96 -0.33
C VAL A 445 -18.95 2.47 -0.44
N LEU A 446 -19.04 1.75 0.69
CA LEU A 446 -19.25 0.30 0.68
C LEU A 446 -20.63 -0.08 0.14
N PHE A 447 -21.62 0.82 0.23
CA PHE A 447 -22.96 0.61 -0.33
C PHE A 447 -23.00 0.78 -1.86
N ASN A 448 -21.95 1.37 -2.45
CA ASN A 448 -21.76 1.51 -3.89
C ASN A 448 -20.88 0.40 -4.48
N LEU A 449 -20.44 -0.57 -3.67
CA LEU A 449 -19.58 -1.66 -4.14
C LEU A 449 -20.42 -2.92 -4.44
N PRO A 450 -20.26 -3.55 -5.62
CA PRO A 450 -20.98 -4.78 -5.94
C PRO A 450 -20.69 -5.90 -4.94
N VAL A 451 -21.71 -6.67 -4.55
CA VAL A 451 -21.66 -7.78 -3.57
C VAL A 451 -21.35 -7.35 -2.13
N MET A 452 -20.43 -6.41 -1.92
CA MET A 452 -20.09 -5.89 -0.60
C MET A 452 -21.27 -5.14 0.02
N ALA A 453 -22.00 -4.37 -0.79
CA ALA A 453 -23.21 -3.68 -0.36
C ALA A 453 -24.29 -4.66 0.15
N ASP A 454 -24.48 -5.80 -0.53
CA ASP A 454 -25.39 -6.86 -0.05
C ASP A 454 -24.93 -7.41 1.30
N MET A 455 -23.65 -7.78 1.41
CA MET A 455 -23.09 -8.43 2.59
C MET A 455 -23.16 -7.56 3.84
N ILE A 456 -22.85 -6.26 3.74
CA ILE A 456 -22.96 -5.32 4.88
C ILE A 456 -24.42 -5.01 5.24
N SER A 457 -25.32 -4.92 4.24
CA SER A 457 -26.75 -4.72 4.51
C SER A 457 -27.37 -5.93 5.17
N TRP A 458 -27.02 -7.16 4.75
CA TRP A 458 -27.45 -8.40 5.40
C TRP A 458 -27.01 -8.44 6.87
N ALA A 459 -25.80 -7.98 7.16
CA ALA A 459 -25.27 -7.82 8.53
C ALA A 459 -25.96 -6.70 9.33
N GLY A 460 -26.85 -5.92 8.72
CA GLY A 460 -27.59 -4.82 9.37
C GLY A 460 -26.78 -3.52 9.48
N CYS A 461 -25.72 -3.35 8.70
CA CYS A 461 -24.95 -2.10 8.69
C CYS A 461 -25.68 -0.98 7.95
N GLY A 462 -25.42 0.26 8.34
CA GLY A 462 -25.95 1.48 7.71
C GLY A 462 -24.84 2.44 7.27
N PRO A 463 -25.15 3.41 6.39
CA PRO A 463 -24.19 4.43 5.97
C PRO A 463 -23.87 5.41 7.10
N ALA A 464 -22.60 5.76 7.26
CA ALA A 464 -22.09 6.70 8.26
C ALA A 464 -22.25 8.18 7.87
N GLY A 465 -22.82 8.48 6.70
CA GLY A 465 -23.12 9.83 6.25
C GLY A 465 -23.93 10.66 7.27
N LYS A 466 -23.67 11.98 7.30
CA LYS A 466 -24.24 12.92 8.28
C LYS A 466 -25.77 12.84 8.38
N GLU A 467 -26.45 12.79 7.24
CA GLU A 467 -27.93 12.77 7.18
C GLU A 467 -28.50 11.52 7.84
N ASN A 468 -27.95 10.34 7.53
CA ASN A 468 -28.39 9.09 8.14
C ASN A 468 -28.02 9.04 9.63
N PHE A 469 -26.83 9.50 10.01
CA PHE A 469 -26.42 9.59 11.42
C PHE A 469 -27.38 10.49 12.21
N GLU A 470 -27.70 11.68 11.70
CA GLU A 470 -28.60 12.63 12.36
C GLU A 470 -30.04 12.09 12.44
N LYS A 471 -30.51 11.41 11.39
CA LYS A 471 -31.81 10.72 11.39
C LYS A 471 -31.87 9.68 12.51
N LEU A 472 -30.91 8.75 12.56
CA LEU A 472 -30.84 7.70 13.58
C LEU A 472 -30.74 8.29 14.99
N CYS A 473 -29.99 9.39 15.14
CA CYS A 473 -29.92 10.12 16.38
C CYS A 473 -31.29 10.65 16.82
N GLY A 474 -32.05 11.24 15.89
CA GLY A 474 -33.41 11.75 16.10
C GLY A 474 -34.42 10.66 16.46
N GLU A 475 -34.29 9.47 15.86
CA GLU A 475 -35.12 8.30 16.13
C GLU A 475 -34.74 7.58 17.45
N GLY A 476 -33.60 7.92 18.06
CA GLY A 476 -33.18 7.38 19.35
C GLY A 476 -32.49 6.01 19.29
N HIS A 477 -32.03 5.58 18.12
CA HIS A 477 -31.34 4.31 17.95
C HIS A 477 -30.00 4.27 18.70
N ASN A 478 -29.60 3.11 19.20
CA ASN A 478 -28.20 2.89 19.56
C ASN A 478 -27.35 2.85 18.29
N ILE A 479 -26.19 3.51 18.30
CA ILE A 479 -25.34 3.68 17.13
C ILE A 479 -23.92 3.24 17.48
N ALA A 480 -23.25 2.60 16.56
CA ALA A 480 -21.80 2.45 16.61
C ALA A 480 -21.18 3.20 15.43
N LEU A 481 -19.99 3.77 15.62
CA LEU A 481 -19.18 4.41 14.58
C LEU A 481 -17.69 4.21 14.86
N ILE A 482 -16.86 4.22 13.81
CA ILE A 482 -15.40 4.41 13.90
C ILE A 482 -15.09 5.88 13.54
N PRO A 483 -14.92 6.80 14.52
CA PRO A 483 -14.82 8.24 14.22
C PRO A 483 -13.62 8.61 13.33
N GLY A 484 -12.51 7.87 13.45
CA GLY A 484 -11.29 8.11 12.69
C GLY A 484 -11.39 7.77 11.19
N GLY A 485 -12.24 6.81 10.83
CA GLY A 485 -12.54 6.42 9.45
C GLY A 485 -11.31 6.06 8.60
N TYR A 486 -11.39 6.36 7.29
CA TYR A 486 -10.33 6.06 6.32
C TYR A 486 -8.98 6.71 6.65
N GLU A 487 -8.99 7.89 7.25
CA GLU A 487 -7.79 8.64 7.63
C GLU A 487 -7.01 7.88 8.70
N GLU A 488 -7.70 7.29 9.66
CA GLU A 488 -7.08 6.41 10.66
C GLU A 488 -6.49 5.14 10.02
N ALA A 489 -7.23 4.50 9.10
CA ALA A 489 -6.69 3.37 8.31
C ALA A 489 -5.46 3.77 7.48
N THR A 490 -5.48 4.97 6.90
CA THR A 490 -4.37 5.50 6.09
C THR A 490 -3.14 5.80 6.94
N HIS A 491 -3.32 6.18 8.20
CA HIS A 491 -2.23 6.43 9.14
C HIS A 491 -1.72 5.16 9.85
N TYR A 492 -2.33 4.00 9.58
CA TYR A 492 -1.91 2.72 10.14
C TYR A 492 -0.42 2.45 9.91
N VAL A 493 0.25 2.04 10.99
CA VAL A 493 1.60 1.48 10.96
C VAL A 493 1.61 0.28 11.90
N HIS A 494 2.17 -0.84 11.42
CA HIS A 494 2.28 -2.06 12.20
C HIS A 494 2.99 -1.81 13.55
N GLY A 495 2.34 -2.20 14.64
CA GLY A 495 2.83 -2.06 16.02
C GLY A 495 2.65 -0.67 16.64
N GLU A 496 2.05 0.30 15.95
CA GLU A 496 1.82 1.65 16.50
C GLU A 496 0.35 1.92 16.82
N HIS A 497 0.10 2.48 18.00
CA HIS A 497 -1.24 2.85 18.48
C HIS A 497 -1.60 4.28 18.02
N LYS A 498 -2.30 4.39 16.88
CA LYS A 498 -2.58 5.67 16.23
C LYS A 498 -4.08 5.87 16.03
N VAL A 499 -4.58 7.04 16.45
CA VAL A 499 -5.98 7.43 16.26
C VAL A 499 -6.11 8.81 15.61
N PHE A 500 -7.08 8.97 14.71
CA PHE A 500 -7.40 10.17 13.95
C PHE A 500 -8.69 10.82 14.49
N LEU A 501 -8.64 11.28 15.73
CA LEU A 501 -9.83 11.78 16.43
C LEU A 501 -9.89 13.31 16.57
N LYS A 502 -8.75 14.00 16.65
CA LYS A 502 -8.65 15.43 17.02
C LYS A 502 -9.57 16.38 16.25
N ASN A 503 -9.72 16.17 14.94
CA ASN A 503 -10.54 17.01 14.07
C ASN A 503 -11.94 16.42 13.79
N ARG A 504 -12.29 15.30 14.43
CA ARG A 504 -13.54 14.55 14.20
C ARG A 504 -14.60 14.92 15.23
N LYS A 505 -15.01 16.18 15.27
CA LYS A 505 -15.93 16.69 16.32
C LYS A 505 -17.42 16.46 16.02
N GLY A 506 -17.75 16.02 14.80
CA GLY A 506 -19.14 15.90 14.33
C GLY A 506 -19.99 14.93 15.14
N PHE A 507 -19.42 13.79 15.57
CA PHE A 507 -20.17 12.79 16.34
C PHE A 507 -20.54 13.32 17.75
N ILE A 508 -19.66 14.08 18.41
CA ILE A 508 -19.96 14.75 19.69
C ILE A 508 -21.02 15.83 19.51
N LYS A 509 -20.94 16.61 18.43
CA LYS A 509 -21.95 17.64 18.11
C LYS A 509 -23.35 17.03 17.98
N LEU A 510 -23.49 15.92 17.26
CA LEU A 510 -24.77 15.24 17.10
C LEU A 510 -25.21 14.53 18.40
N ALA A 511 -24.27 13.95 19.14
CA ALA A 511 -24.56 13.35 20.43
C ALA A 511 -25.09 14.37 21.46
N LEU A 512 -24.53 15.58 21.51
CA LEU A 512 -25.06 16.70 22.31
C LEU A 512 -26.46 17.13 21.86
N LYS A 513 -26.68 17.23 20.54
CA LYS A 513 -27.98 17.63 19.98
C LYS A 513 -29.13 16.72 20.40
N HIS A 514 -28.86 15.43 20.62
CA HIS A 514 -29.88 14.42 20.91
C HIS A 514 -29.77 13.77 22.30
N GLY A 515 -28.79 14.18 23.11
CA GLY A 515 -28.58 13.70 24.48
C GLY A 515 -28.14 12.22 24.54
N TYR A 516 -27.04 11.89 23.85
CA TYR A 516 -26.52 10.52 23.76
C TYR A 516 -25.47 10.21 24.84
N LYS A 517 -25.37 8.93 25.20
CA LYS A 517 -24.30 8.38 26.05
C LYS A 517 -23.18 7.86 25.17
N VAL A 518 -22.02 8.51 25.18
CA VAL A 518 -20.92 8.19 24.28
C VAL A 518 -19.91 7.27 24.97
N HIS A 519 -19.78 6.03 24.50
CA HIS A 519 -18.81 5.07 25.02
C HIS A 519 -17.49 5.14 24.24
N PRO A 520 -16.35 5.39 24.90
CA PRO A 520 -15.04 5.16 24.29
C PRO A 520 -14.81 3.65 24.19
N VAL A 521 -14.49 3.18 22.98
CA VAL A 521 -14.20 1.76 22.73
C VAL A 521 -12.83 1.66 22.08
N TYR A 522 -11.93 0.86 22.67
CA TYR A 522 -10.58 0.65 22.15
C TYR A 522 -10.30 -0.83 21.89
N THR A 523 -9.73 -1.19 20.74
CA THR A 523 -9.34 -2.56 20.39
C THR A 523 -7.83 -2.70 20.36
N PHE A 524 -7.29 -3.51 21.27
CA PHE A 524 -5.89 -3.96 21.28
C PHE A 524 -5.71 -5.15 20.33
N GLY A 525 -4.56 -5.21 19.65
CA GLY A 525 -4.22 -6.23 18.64
C GLY A 525 -4.53 -5.80 17.20
N GLU A 526 -5.35 -4.75 17.02
CA GLU A 526 -5.65 -4.17 15.71
C GLU A 526 -4.36 -3.63 15.05
N GLU A 527 -3.46 -3.03 15.83
CA GLU A 527 -2.15 -2.53 15.42
C GLU A 527 -1.19 -3.64 14.93
N LEU A 528 -1.50 -4.90 15.21
CA LEU A 528 -0.70 -6.06 14.82
C LEU A 528 -1.35 -6.90 13.73
N ALA A 529 -2.60 -6.60 13.34
CA ALA A 529 -3.37 -7.40 12.40
C ALA A 529 -2.75 -7.46 10.98
N TYR A 530 -2.04 -6.42 10.56
CA TYR A 530 -1.42 -6.34 9.22
C TYR A 530 -0.05 -5.67 9.24
N THR A 531 0.78 -5.99 8.26
CA THR A 531 1.98 -5.23 7.91
C THR A 531 1.68 -4.31 6.74
N THR A 532 2.20 -3.08 6.76
CA THR A 532 1.91 -2.07 5.73
C THR A 532 3.17 -1.55 5.05
N VAL A 533 3.04 -1.22 3.76
CA VAL A 533 4.02 -0.38 3.07
C VAL A 533 3.73 1.07 3.48
N ASN A 534 4.49 1.56 4.45
CA ASN A 534 4.26 2.89 5.04
C ASN A 534 4.66 4.05 4.12
N ASN A 535 5.16 3.75 2.93
CA ASN A 535 5.64 4.73 2.00
C ASN A 535 4.53 5.55 1.32
N MET A 536 4.89 6.67 0.67
CA MET A 536 3.98 7.49 -0.14
C MET A 536 2.71 7.95 0.60
N LEU A 537 2.77 8.21 1.92
CA LEU A 537 1.60 8.60 2.73
C LEU A 537 0.81 9.76 2.10
N LYS A 538 1.49 10.73 1.45
CA LYS A 538 0.83 11.80 0.68
C LYS A 538 -0.05 11.30 -0.45
N PHE A 539 0.47 10.40 -1.28
CA PHE A 539 -0.31 9.79 -2.35
C PHE A 539 -1.48 9.00 -1.77
N ARG A 540 -1.26 8.29 -0.66
CA ARG A 540 -2.32 7.52 0.02
C ARG A 540 -3.40 8.43 0.64
N LEU A 541 -3.03 9.55 1.25
CA LEU A 541 -3.96 10.56 1.77
C LEU A 541 -4.66 11.33 0.65
N TRP A 542 -3.96 11.59 -0.47
CA TRP A 542 -4.56 12.15 -1.67
C TRP A 542 -5.60 11.18 -2.24
N LEU A 543 -5.27 9.90 -2.42
CA LEU A 543 -6.23 8.86 -2.79
C LEU A 543 -7.43 8.82 -1.83
N ASN A 544 -7.18 8.91 -0.51
CA ASN A 544 -8.25 8.97 0.50
C ASN A 544 -9.17 10.19 0.33
N SER A 545 -8.66 11.37 -0.08
CA SER A 545 -9.53 12.52 -0.41
C SER A 545 -10.49 12.25 -1.58
N TRP A 546 -10.13 11.32 -2.48
CA TRP A 546 -11.00 10.79 -3.54
C TRP A 546 -11.78 9.54 -3.11
N LYS A 547 -11.75 9.20 -1.81
CA LYS A 547 -12.32 7.98 -1.22
C LYS A 547 -11.72 6.69 -1.76
N ILE A 548 -10.53 6.75 -2.35
CA ILE A 548 -9.78 5.60 -2.84
C ILE A 548 -8.83 5.14 -1.73
N PRO A 549 -8.90 3.88 -1.28
CA PRO A 549 -7.98 3.37 -0.27
C PRO A 549 -6.60 3.17 -0.87
N GLY A 550 -5.62 3.95 -0.40
CA GLY A 550 -4.23 3.87 -0.85
C GLY A 550 -3.34 2.95 0.00
N VAL A 551 -3.86 2.33 1.06
CA VAL A 551 -3.05 1.51 1.97
C VAL A 551 -2.70 0.18 1.29
N VAL A 552 -1.41 -0.05 1.09
CA VAL A 552 -0.90 -1.36 0.66
C VAL A 552 -0.50 -2.12 1.91
N PHE A 553 -1.18 -3.24 2.15
CA PHE A 553 -1.02 -4.04 3.34
C PHE A 553 -0.86 -5.53 3.00
N ARG A 554 -0.38 -6.27 3.99
CA ARG A 554 -0.16 -7.71 3.94
C ARG A 554 -0.43 -8.29 5.32
N GLY A 555 -1.35 -9.23 5.39
CA GLY A 555 -1.52 -10.13 6.52
C GLY A 555 -0.88 -11.49 6.25
N LYS A 556 -1.62 -12.59 6.37
CA LYS A 556 -1.04 -13.94 6.22
C LYS A 556 -0.36 -14.14 4.86
N TRP A 557 0.77 -14.84 4.86
CA TRP A 557 1.59 -15.04 3.66
C TRP A 557 0.86 -15.77 2.53
N TRP A 558 -0.09 -16.65 2.86
CA TRP A 558 -0.88 -17.38 1.88
C TRP A 558 -2.09 -16.57 1.41
N CYS A 559 -2.68 -15.70 2.24
CA CYS A 559 -3.80 -14.84 1.87
C CYS A 559 -3.60 -13.44 2.47
N SER A 560 -3.09 -12.50 1.67
CA SER A 560 -2.68 -11.17 2.15
C SER A 560 -3.81 -10.34 2.78
N VAL A 561 -5.08 -10.65 2.47
CA VAL A 561 -6.25 -9.96 3.03
C VAL A 561 -6.69 -10.54 4.39
N LEU A 562 -6.16 -11.69 4.80
CA LEU A 562 -6.43 -12.26 6.11
C LEU A 562 -5.50 -11.68 7.17
N PRO A 563 -6.01 -11.26 8.34
CA PRO A 563 -5.17 -10.71 9.39
C PRO A 563 -4.25 -11.77 9.99
N TYR A 564 -3.12 -11.32 10.55
CA TYR A 564 -2.29 -12.14 11.44
C TYR A 564 -3.14 -12.63 12.63
N ASP A 565 -3.04 -13.92 12.95
CA ASP A 565 -3.82 -14.58 14.00
C ASP A 565 -2.95 -15.03 15.17
N GLU A 566 -1.71 -14.57 15.24
CA GLU A 566 -0.82 -14.88 16.35
C GLU A 566 -1.07 -13.96 17.55
N ASN A 567 -1.77 -12.84 17.34
CA ASN A 567 -1.98 -11.81 18.35
C ASN A 567 -3.44 -11.82 18.87
N PRO A 568 -3.65 -11.57 20.17
CA PRO A 568 -4.99 -11.45 20.74
C PRO A 568 -5.70 -10.21 20.21
N LEU A 569 -7.02 -10.30 20.00
CA LEU A 569 -7.88 -9.18 19.62
C LEU A 569 -8.88 -8.89 20.74
N VAL A 570 -8.58 -7.88 21.56
CA VAL A 570 -9.35 -7.54 22.76
C VAL A 570 -9.95 -6.15 22.62
N THR A 571 -11.27 -6.07 22.66
CA THR A 571 -12.00 -4.80 22.60
C THR A 571 -12.46 -4.40 24.00
N VAL A 572 -12.01 -3.26 24.50
CA VAL A 572 -12.39 -2.70 25.79
C VAL A 572 -13.41 -1.58 25.61
N VAL A 573 -14.54 -1.67 26.29
CA VAL A 573 -15.61 -0.68 26.33
C VAL A 573 -15.51 0.09 27.64
N GLY A 574 -15.20 1.38 27.55
CA GLY A 574 -15.11 2.26 28.70
C GLY A 574 -16.46 2.78 29.19
N LYS A 575 -16.41 3.43 30.35
CA LYS A 575 -17.56 4.12 30.95
C LYS A 575 -18.15 5.15 29.97
N PRO A 576 -19.49 5.28 29.88
CA PRO A 576 -20.10 6.28 29.01
C PRO A 576 -19.82 7.70 29.49
N LEU A 577 -19.51 8.59 28.56
CA LEU A 577 -19.64 10.02 28.73
C LEU A 577 -21.10 10.42 28.50
N GLU A 578 -21.81 10.78 29.57
CA GLU A 578 -23.18 11.27 29.46
C GLU A 578 -23.19 12.72 28.99
N LEU A 579 -23.73 12.96 27.79
CA LEU A 579 -23.79 14.28 27.20
C LEU A 579 -25.16 14.93 27.46
N PRO A 580 -25.21 16.21 27.86
CA PRO A 580 -26.48 16.91 28.01
C PRO A 580 -27.16 17.10 26.65
N LEU A 581 -28.50 17.14 26.67
CA LEU A 581 -29.31 17.50 25.51
C LEU A 581 -29.22 19.02 25.27
N ILE A 582 -28.59 19.43 24.17
CA ILE A 582 -28.45 20.84 23.77
C ILE A 582 -28.85 20.97 22.30
N GLN A 583 -30.02 21.54 22.00
CA GLN A 583 -30.53 21.62 20.60
C GLN A 583 -29.57 22.32 19.63
N HIS A 584 -28.88 23.37 20.09
CA HIS A 584 -27.94 24.16 19.31
C HIS A 584 -26.59 24.26 20.03
N PRO A 585 -25.79 23.17 20.03
CA PRO A 585 -24.53 23.15 20.77
C PRO A 585 -23.53 24.11 20.12
N THR A 586 -22.94 25.00 20.92
CA THR A 586 -21.89 25.90 20.45
C THR A 586 -20.61 25.11 20.17
N TRP A 587 -19.74 25.63 19.29
CA TRP A 587 -18.46 24.96 19.02
C TRP A 587 -17.56 24.86 20.25
N GLU A 588 -17.69 25.78 21.20
CA GLU A 588 -16.99 25.74 22.48
C GLU A 588 -17.47 24.56 23.34
N GLN A 589 -18.80 24.34 23.43
CA GLN A 589 -19.37 23.17 24.12
C GLN A 589 -18.94 21.87 23.44
N VAL A 590 -18.99 21.81 22.11
CA VAL A 590 -18.52 20.65 21.33
C VAL A 590 -17.04 20.37 21.61
N GLU A 591 -16.20 21.41 21.62
CA GLU A 591 -14.76 21.30 21.91
C GLU A 591 -14.51 20.76 23.32
N LYS A 592 -15.23 21.28 24.32
CA LYS A 592 -15.14 20.82 25.71
C LYS A 592 -15.43 19.32 25.81
N TYR A 593 -16.62 18.88 25.39
CA TYR A 593 -17.02 17.48 25.50
C TYR A 593 -16.19 16.55 24.61
N HIS A 594 -15.71 17.03 23.46
CA HIS A 594 -14.77 16.27 22.63
C HIS A 594 -13.41 16.11 23.31
N SER A 595 -12.92 17.15 24.00
CA SER A 595 -11.69 17.07 24.81
C SER A 595 -11.86 16.12 26.00
N ASP A 596 -13.02 16.13 26.66
CA ASP A 596 -13.35 15.21 27.74
C ASP A 596 -13.38 13.77 27.24
N TYR A 597 -14.03 13.53 26.08
CA TYR A 597 -14.05 12.23 25.42
C TYR A 597 -12.63 11.73 25.05
N MET A 598 -11.79 12.58 24.48
CA MET A 598 -10.40 12.23 24.17
C MET A 598 -9.60 11.87 25.43
N THR A 599 -9.82 12.59 26.53
CA THR A 599 -9.19 12.32 27.82
C THR A 599 -9.62 10.97 28.38
N GLN A 600 -10.92 10.65 28.29
CA GLN A 600 -11.43 9.33 28.69
C GLN A 600 -10.88 8.20 27.81
N LEU A 601 -10.79 8.39 26.50
CA LEU A 601 -10.20 7.40 25.60
C LEU A 601 -8.71 7.17 25.91
N GLN A 602 -7.95 8.22 26.20
CA GLN A 602 -6.55 8.13 26.63
C GLN A 602 -6.43 7.38 27.96
N ALA A 603 -7.27 7.70 28.95
CA ALA A 603 -7.28 7.02 30.25
C ALA A 603 -7.65 5.54 30.11
N LEU A 604 -8.63 5.21 29.25
CA LEU A 604 -9.00 3.83 28.92
C LEU A 604 -7.82 3.08 28.32
N PHE A 605 -7.11 3.69 27.37
CA PHE A 605 -5.91 3.10 26.79
C PHE A 605 -4.81 2.88 27.84
N ASP A 606 -4.48 3.91 28.62
CA ASP A 606 -3.37 3.85 29.59
C ASP A 606 -3.62 2.85 30.72
N LYS A 607 -4.87 2.67 31.13
CA LYS A 607 -5.24 1.69 32.15
C LYS A 607 -5.07 0.25 31.67
N HIS A 608 -5.41 -0.03 30.41
CA HIS A 608 -5.47 -1.38 29.86
C HIS A 608 -4.25 -1.79 29.02
N LYS A 609 -3.39 -0.84 28.62
CA LYS A 609 -2.21 -1.14 27.79
C LYS A 609 -1.21 -2.08 28.46
N GLY A 610 -1.08 -2.05 29.78
CA GLY A 610 -0.18 -2.95 30.51
C GLY A 610 -0.61 -4.42 30.43
N GLU A 611 -1.91 -4.67 30.27
CA GLU A 611 -2.48 -6.02 30.18
C GLU A 611 -2.63 -6.51 28.73
N TYR A 612 -3.04 -5.62 27.81
CA TYR A 612 -3.45 -6.01 26.46
C TYR A 612 -2.56 -5.49 25.33
N ALA A 613 -1.73 -4.47 25.53
CA ALA A 613 -0.79 -4.04 24.49
C ALA A 613 0.45 -4.94 24.49
N LYS A 614 1.02 -5.18 23.31
CA LYS A 614 2.26 -5.96 23.19
C LYS A 614 3.45 -5.29 23.88
N ASP A 615 3.49 -3.96 23.86
CA ASP A 615 4.46 -3.15 24.61
C ASP A 615 3.74 -2.41 25.76
N PRO A 616 4.01 -2.73 27.03
CA PRO A 616 3.43 -2.02 28.18
C PRO A 616 3.76 -0.52 28.22
N LYS A 617 4.82 -0.08 27.54
CA LYS A 617 5.21 1.33 27.41
C LYS A 617 4.58 2.02 26.21
N ALA A 618 3.67 1.36 25.49
CA ALA A 618 3.00 1.93 24.33
C ALA A 618 2.34 3.28 24.65
N THR A 619 2.40 4.17 23.66
CA THR A 619 1.77 5.50 23.72
C THR A 619 0.72 5.64 22.63
N LEU A 620 -0.43 6.21 22.99
CA LEU A 620 -1.50 6.51 22.05
C LEU A 620 -1.21 7.85 21.35
N HIS A 621 -1.00 7.82 20.03
CA HIS A 621 -0.75 9.02 19.26
C HIS A 621 -2.02 9.52 18.59
N PHE A 622 -2.47 10.70 19.02
CA PHE A 622 -3.52 11.44 18.32
C PHE A 622 -2.91 12.30 17.19
N PHE A 623 -3.24 12.02 15.93
CA PHE A 623 -2.66 12.73 14.77
C PHE A 623 -3.19 14.16 14.58
N PHE A 624 -2.28 15.10 14.28
CA PHE A 624 -2.60 16.49 13.97
C PHE A 624 -1.91 16.94 12.66
N ALA A 625 -2.66 17.60 11.76
CA ALA A 625 -2.25 17.88 10.36
C ALA A 625 -1.93 19.35 10.07
N LEU A 626 -1.72 20.18 11.10
CA LEU A 626 -1.73 21.63 10.94
C LEU A 626 -0.43 22.23 10.42
N VAL A 627 0.74 21.77 10.91
CA VAL A 627 2.06 22.10 10.35
C VAL A 627 2.13 21.67 8.88
N PHE A 628 1.51 20.52 8.58
CA PHE A 628 1.39 20.03 7.21
C PHE A 628 0.54 20.96 6.34
N ALA A 629 -0.62 21.41 6.82
CA ALA A 629 -1.46 22.34 6.08
C ALA A 629 -0.75 23.67 5.80
N PHE A 630 -0.07 24.24 6.79
CA PHE A 630 0.68 25.50 6.63
C PHE A 630 1.78 25.37 5.56
N TYR A 631 2.70 24.41 5.72
CA TYR A 631 3.81 24.24 4.78
C TYR A 631 3.37 23.76 3.40
N THR A 632 2.29 22.96 3.31
CA THR A 632 1.75 22.55 2.01
C THR A 632 1.16 23.73 1.27
N THR A 633 0.37 24.58 1.94
CA THR A 633 -0.16 25.80 1.33
C THR A 633 0.97 26.73 0.90
N TRP A 634 1.98 26.94 1.75
CA TRP A 634 3.14 27.76 1.40
C TRP A 634 3.86 27.21 0.16
N MET A 635 4.25 25.93 0.15
CA MET A 635 5.02 25.35 -0.96
C MET A 635 4.22 25.23 -2.24
N PHE A 636 2.93 24.88 -2.16
CA PHE A 636 2.06 24.79 -3.32
C PHE A 636 1.83 26.15 -3.97
N THR A 637 1.54 27.19 -3.17
CA THR A 637 1.31 28.55 -3.69
C THR A 637 2.57 29.14 -4.30
N MET A 638 3.76 28.90 -3.73
CA MET A 638 5.03 29.29 -4.35
C MET A 638 5.23 28.59 -5.70
N ALA A 639 5.06 27.26 -5.74
CA ALA A 639 5.22 26.49 -6.96
C ALA A 639 4.23 26.92 -8.05
N ALA A 640 2.97 27.18 -7.68
CA ALA A 640 1.94 27.67 -8.59
C ALA A 640 2.28 29.08 -9.11
N ALA A 641 2.78 29.99 -8.26
CA ALA A 641 3.20 31.32 -8.69
C ALA A 641 4.37 31.24 -9.69
N ILE A 642 5.41 30.45 -9.40
CA ILE A 642 6.54 30.25 -10.30
C ILE A 642 6.08 29.63 -11.63
N ALA A 643 5.25 28.58 -11.57
CA ALA A 643 4.69 27.95 -12.76
C ALA A 643 3.87 28.93 -13.59
N SER A 644 3.08 29.81 -12.97
CA SER A 644 2.30 30.83 -13.69
C SER A 644 3.20 31.81 -14.44
N VAL A 645 4.33 32.23 -13.85
CA VAL A 645 5.31 33.11 -14.51
C VAL A 645 5.94 32.39 -15.71
N VAL A 646 6.36 31.13 -15.53
CA VAL A 646 6.92 30.32 -16.63
C VAL A 646 5.91 30.17 -17.76
N VAL A 647 4.66 29.80 -17.46
CA VAL A 647 3.58 29.64 -18.44
C VAL A 647 3.34 30.95 -19.20
N MET A 648 3.32 32.09 -18.51
CA MET A 648 3.18 33.40 -19.16
C MET A 648 4.34 33.70 -20.12
N LEU A 649 5.57 33.30 -19.78
CA LEU A 649 6.75 33.50 -20.63
C LEU A 649 6.74 32.57 -21.85
N VAL A 650 6.43 31.29 -21.67
CA VAL A 650 6.64 30.26 -22.71
C VAL A 650 5.41 29.92 -23.56
N SER A 651 4.18 30.18 -23.07
CA SER A 651 2.95 29.78 -23.77
C SER A 651 2.08 30.99 -24.09
N PRO A 652 2.04 31.44 -25.35
CA PRO A 652 1.13 32.50 -25.79
C PRO A 652 -0.34 32.16 -25.52
N THR A 653 -0.75 30.89 -25.70
CA THR A 653 -2.11 30.41 -25.48
C THR A 653 -2.54 30.53 -24.03
N TYR A 654 -1.69 30.08 -23.09
CA TYR A 654 -2.04 30.07 -21.67
C TYR A 654 -1.71 31.36 -20.92
N ARG A 655 -0.95 32.27 -21.54
CA ARG A 655 -0.59 33.58 -20.98
C ARG A 655 -1.81 34.39 -20.56
N TYR A 656 -2.83 34.47 -21.40
CA TYR A 656 -4.02 35.29 -21.12
C TYR A 656 -4.82 34.76 -19.91
N TYR A 657 -4.93 33.44 -19.74
CA TYR A 657 -5.60 32.86 -18.58
C TYR A 657 -4.84 33.12 -17.28
N CYS A 658 -3.51 33.02 -17.30
CA CYS A 658 -2.68 33.35 -16.14
C CYS A 658 -2.77 34.85 -15.80
N LEU A 659 -2.71 35.73 -16.81
CA LEU A 659 -2.88 37.18 -16.61
C LEU A 659 -4.27 37.50 -16.06
N ALA A 660 -5.33 36.88 -16.58
CA ALA A 660 -6.69 37.05 -16.09
C ALA A 660 -6.83 36.59 -14.63
N PHE A 661 -6.27 35.42 -14.27
CA PHE A 661 -6.26 34.95 -12.89
C PHE A 661 -5.57 35.94 -11.95
N HIS A 662 -4.37 36.42 -12.30
CA HIS A 662 -3.65 37.41 -11.49
C HIS A 662 -4.40 38.74 -11.42
N ALA A 663 -4.95 39.23 -12.52
CA ALA A 663 -5.77 40.44 -12.55
C ALA A 663 -7.00 40.32 -11.66
N CYS A 664 -7.73 39.20 -11.72
CA CYS A 664 -8.85 38.92 -10.84
C CYS A 664 -8.43 38.82 -9.37
N TYR A 665 -7.31 38.16 -9.07
CA TYR A 665 -6.82 38.01 -7.70
C TYR A 665 -6.37 39.36 -7.09
N PHE A 666 -5.57 40.14 -7.82
CA PHE A 666 -5.13 41.46 -7.34
C PHE A 666 -6.28 42.48 -7.34
N GLY A 667 -7.22 42.38 -8.29
CA GLY A 667 -8.46 43.16 -8.28
C GLY A 667 -9.32 42.83 -7.06
N TYR A 668 -9.52 41.54 -6.77
CA TYR A 668 -10.17 41.10 -5.52
C TYR A 668 -9.47 41.66 -4.29
N ARG A 669 -8.12 41.63 -4.25
CA ARG A 669 -7.34 42.13 -3.13
C ARG A 669 -7.44 43.66 -2.96
N TYR A 670 -7.66 44.39 -4.05
CA TYR A 670 -7.90 45.83 -3.98
C TYR A 670 -9.25 46.14 -3.33
N VAL A 671 -10.28 45.34 -3.61
CA VAL A 671 -11.64 45.52 -3.07
C VAL A 671 -11.79 44.92 -1.66
N CYS A 672 -11.08 43.83 -1.38
CA CYS A 672 -11.10 43.13 -0.09
C CYS A 672 -9.72 43.24 0.58
N PRO A 673 -9.49 44.30 1.39
CA PRO A 673 -8.22 44.49 2.05
C PRO A 673 -7.91 43.35 3.02
N MET A 674 -6.63 42.98 3.09
CA MET A 674 -6.18 41.91 3.96
C MET A 674 -6.32 42.33 5.43
N SER A 675 -6.96 41.48 6.21
CA SER A 675 -7.09 41.64 7.66
C SER A 675 -6.67 40.35 8.38
N GLY A 676 -6.32 40.52 9.66
CA GLY A 676 -6.19 39.38 10.58
C GLY A 676 -7.49 38.61 10.68
N TRP A 677 -7.39 37.31 10.99
CA TRP A 677 -8.54 36.48 11.30
C TRP A 677 -8.42 35.98 12.75
N PRO A 678 -8.95 36.74 13.72
CA PRO A 678 -8.73 36.47 15.14
C PRO A 678 -9.28 35.11 15.58
N GLU A 679 -10.45 34.70 15.10
CA GLU A 679 -11.06 33.41 15.44
C GLU A 679 -10.22 32.24 14.93
N LEU A 680 -9.71 32.36 13.70
CA LEU A 680 -8.80 31.36 13.13
C LEU A 680 -7.49 31.31 13.92
N THR A 681 -6.90 32.47 14.25
CA THR A 681 -5.66 32.55 15.03
C THR A 681 -5.83 31.95 16.43
N ASN A 682 -6.92 32.30 17.13
CA ASN A 682 -7.29 31.73 18.43
C ASN A 682 -7.43 30.22 18.35
N TRP A 683 -8.14 29.72 17.34
CA TRP A 683 -8.28 28.29 17.11
C TRP A 683 -6.93 27.62 16.90
N LEU A 684 -6.05 28.22 16.09
CA LEU A 684 -4.72 27.68 15.77
C LEU A 684 -3.80 27.64 16.98
N VAL A 685 -3.69 28.74 17.73
CA VAL A 685 -2.89 28.83 18.96
C VAL A 685 -3.34 27.77 19.97
N ASN A 686 -4.64 27.68 20.22
CA ASN A 686 -5.21 26.68 21.11
C ASN A 686 -4.88 25.25 20.65
N THR A 687 -4.93 25.02 19.34
CA THR A 687 -4.70 23.67 18.84
C THR A 687 -3.22 23.29 18.85
N TYR A 688 -2.30 24.22 18.55
CA TYR A 688 -0.85 23.99 18.70
C TYR A 688 -0.44 23.77 20.15
N LYS A 689 -1.01 24.52 21.09
CA LYS A 689 -0.79 24.33 22.54
C LYS A 689 -1.17 22.93 22.98
N LYS A 690 -2.33 22.42 22.53
CA LYS A 690 -2.78 21.06 22.87
C LYS A 690 -1.98 19.99 22.12
N HIS A 691 -1.53 20.27 20.90
CA HIS A 691 -1.06 19.25 19.95
C HIS A 691 0.25 19.67 19.26
N PRO A 692 1.39 19.61 19.99
CA PRO A 692 2.68 19.98 19.43
C PRO A 692 3.11 19.05 18.29
N TYR A 693 3.78 19.60 17.29
CA TYR A 693 4.31 18.83 16.15
C TYR A 693 5.73 18.31 16.39
N TYR A 694 6.54 19.13 17.06
CA TYR A 694 7.94 18.85 17.36
C TYR A 694 8.08 18.09 18.67
N ALA A 695 9.22 17.43 18.87
CA ALA A 695 9.54 16.72 20.10
C ALA A 695 9.54 17.65 21.32
N LYS A 696 9.83 18.94 21.11
CA LYS A 696 9.67 20.03 22.08
C LYS A 696 9.35 21.33 21.32
N GLN A 697 8.45 22.13 21.87
CA GLN A 697 8.14 23.49 21.40
C GLN A 697 7.80 24.37 22.61
N ASP A 698 8.68 25.31 22.95
CA ASP A 698 8.53 26.16 24.13
C ASP A 698 9.18 27.54 23.95
N VAL A 699 8.65 28.50 24.69
CA VAL A 699 9.15 29.88 24.78
C VAL A 699 9.67 30.10 26.20
N VAL A 700 10.91 30.58 26.31
CA VAL A 700 11.58 30.88 27.57
C VAL A 700 11.93 32.36 27.59
N PHE A 701 11.65 33.03 28.69
CA PHE A 701 12.07 34.41 28.92
C PHE A 701 13.30 34.39 29.84
N ASP A 702 14.31 35.20 29.51
CA ASP A 702 15.48 35.37 30.36
C ASP A 702 15.09 36.02 31.71
N GLU A 703 15.98 35.93 32.70
CA GLU A 703 15.81 36.52 34.02
C GLU A 703 15.46 38.01 33.89
N ASN A 704 14.38 38.41 34.57
CA ASN A 704 13.80 39.76 34.54
C ASN A 704 13.15 40.19 33.20
N VAL A 705 12.93 39.26 32.26
CA VAL A 705 12.17 39.53 31.04
C VAL A 705 10.73 39.05 31.21
N THR A 706 9.76 39.94 30.99
CA THR A 706 8.34 39.61 31.00
C THR A 706 7.72 39.77 29.62
N PRO A 707 6.63 39.05 29.30
CA PRO A 707 5.87 39.28 28.08
C PRO A 707 5.50 40.76 27.90
N ALA A 708 5.64 41.26 26.67
CA ALA A 708 5.32 42.64 26.35
C ALA A 708 3.83 42.93 26.57
N LYS A 709 3.51 44.11 27.13
CA LYS A 709 2.13 44.61 27.14
C LYS A 709 1.72 45.02 25.72
N GLU A 710 0.44 44.97 25.41
CA GLU A 710 -0.09 45.53 24.16
C GLU A 710 0.34 47.00 24.00
N HIS A 711 0.68 47.39 22.77
CA HIS A 711 1.11 48.75 22.42
C HIS A 711 2.27 49.32 23.28
N SER A 712 3.24 48.48 23.64
CA SER A 712 4.39 48.89 24.48
C SER A 712 5.63 49.32 23.69
N LYS A 713 5.51 49.49 22.36
CA LYS A 713 6.64 49.74 21.45
C LYS A 713 7.77 48.72 21.63
N THR A 714 7.42 47.45 21.67
CA THR A 714 8.39 46.35 21.76
C THR A 714 8.72 45.82 20.36
N LEU A 715 10.03 45.67 20.06
CA LEU A 715 10.54 45.06 18.85
C LEU A 715 11.24 43.74 19.18
N MET A 716 10.74 42.63 18.65
CA MET A 716 11.41 41.32 18.75
C MET A 716 12.18 41.00 17.47
N ALA A 717 13.48 40.78 17.61
CA ALA A 717 14.33 40.37 16.50
C ALA A 717 14.65 38.86 16.62
N TYR A 718 13.95 38.07 15.81
CA TYR A 718 14.02 36.60 15.80
C TYR A 718 15.21 36.08 14.99
N HIS A 719 15.98 35.19 15.60
CA HIS A 719 17.11 34.49 15.02
C HIS A 719 17.14 33.01 15.43
N PRO A 720 17.74 32.10 14.66
CA PRO A 720 17.94 32.23 13.21
C PRO A 720 16.61 32.03 12.46
N HIS A 721 16.53 32.49 11.21
CA HIS A 721 15.40 32.23 10.31
C HIS A 721 15.20 30.72 10.03
N GLY A 722 16.27 29.92 10.06
CA GLY A 722 16.24 28.56 9.55
C GLY A 722 15.85 28.51 8.06
N ILE A 723 15.40 27.37 7.55
CA ILE A 723 14.96 27.27 6.14
C ILE A 723 13.55 27.83 5.94
N LEU A 724 12.60 27.39 6.78
CA LEU A 724 11.17 27.72 6.67
C LEU A 724 10.61 28.29 8.00
N CYS A 725 11.44 28.95 8.81
CA CYS A 725 11.03 29.64 10.04
C CYS A 725 10.15 28.80 10.97
N CYS A 726 10.60 27.58 11.26
CA CYS A 726 9.85 26.62 12.06
C CYS A 726 9.57 27.13 13.48
N GLY A 727 10.57 27.71 14.13
CA GLY A 727 10.50 28.32 15.45
C GLY A 727 9.53 29.48 15.49
N TRP A 728 9.65 30.42 14.54
CA TRP A 728 8.70 31.52 14.43
C TRP A 728 7.26 31.02 14.27
N LEU A 729 7.02 30.00 13.45
CA LEU A 729 5.68 29.47 13.24
C LEU A 729 5.06 28.94 14.54
N VAL A 730 5.77 28.06 15.28
CA VAL A 730 5.18 27.35 16.43
C VAL A 730 5.37 28.05 17.77
N ASN A 731 6.49 28.74 17.96
CA ASN A 731 6.81 29.45 19.20
C ASN A 731 6.51 30.94 19.11
N GLY A 732 6.40 31.51 17.90
CA GLY A 732 6.01 32.89 17.68
C GLY A 732 4.52 33.02 17.32
N GLY A 733 4.20 32.93 16.03
CA GLY A 733 2.87 33.21 15.47
C GLY A 733 1.74 32.30 15.97
N ALA A 734 2.06 31.11 16.47
CA ALA A 734 1.10 30.19 17.06
C ALA A 734 1.21 30.05 18.59
N ASN A 735 1.82 31.03 19.27
CA ASN A 735 1.99 31.02 20.73
C ASN A 735 1.08 32.03 21.43
N GLU A 736 0.46 31.59 22.54
CA GLU A 736 -0.50 32.38 23.30
C GLU A 736 0.09 33.65 23.93
N VAL A 737 1.39 33.64 24.26
CA VAL A 737 2.05 34.78 24.90
C VAL A 737 2.13 35.94 23.92
N PHE A 738 2.62 35.69 22.71
CA PHE A 738 2.76 36.75 21.70
C PHE A 738 1.43 37.15 21.08
N GLN A 739 0.45 36.24 21.07
CA GLN A 739 -0.92 36.59 20.71
C GLN A 739 -1.53 37.61 21.68
N LYS A 740 -1.39 37.39 23.01
CA LYS A 740 -1.86 38.33 24.04
C LYS A 740 -1.09 39.66 24.03
N SER A 741 0.13 39.67 23.52
CA SER A 741 0.92 40.88 23.34
C SER A 741 0.62 41.62 22.03
N ASN A 742 -0.29 41.10 21.18
CA ASN A 742 -0.69 41.69 19.90
C ASN A 742 0.49 42.07 18.98
N PHE A 743 1.41 41.12 18.75
CA PHE A 743 2.54 41.33 17.84
C PHE A 743 2.14 41.30 16.37
N SER A 744 2.63 42.28 15.60
CA SER A 744 2.62 42.26 14.14
C SER A 744 3.87 41.56 13.60
N TRP A 745 3.68 40.47 12.85
CA TRP A 745 4.78 39.63 12.35
C TRP A 745 5.24 40.10 10.97
N LEU A 746 6.40 40.76 10.93
CA LEU A 746 6.95 41.31 9.69
C LEU A 746 7.80 40.29 8.95
N VAL A 747 7.37 39.93 7.74
CA VAL A 747 8.04 39.00 6.84
C VAL A 747 8.29 39.64 5.48
N THR A 748 9.10 39.02 4.63
CA THR A 748 9.51 39.60 3.35
C THR A 748 8.32 39.97 2.44
N ASP A 749 8.38 41.17 1.85
CA ASP A 749 7.35 41.75 0.98
C ASP A 749 7.00 40.85 -0.22
N SER A 750 7.97 40.07 -0.71
CA SER A 750 7.78 39.15 -1.84
C SER A 750 6.72 38.07 -1.58
N LEU A 751 6.51 37.64 -0.33
CA LEU A 751 5.47 36.65 -0.01
C LEU A 751 4.06 37.23 -0.17
N PHE A 752 3.90 38.55 -0.11
CA PHE A 752 2.63 39.23 -0.34
C PHE A 752 2.33 39.46 -1.83
N LEU A 753 3.22 39.07 -2.74
CA LEU A 753 2.97 39.02 -4.18
C LEU A 753 2.44 37.66 -4.64
N VAL A 754 2.47 36.64 -3.78
CA VAL A 754 2.07 35.28 -4.16
C VAL A 754 0.62 35.00 -3.74
N PRO A 755 -0.26 34.67 -4.71
CA PRO A 755 -1.65 34.33 -4.41
C PRO A 755 -1.79 33.20 -3.39
N GLY A 756 -2.68 33.38 -2.42
CA GLY A 756 -2.91 32.45 -1.31
C GLY A 756 -1.93 32.61 -0.15
N MET A 757 -0.62 32.78 -0.40
CA MET A 757 0.36 33.00 0.66
C MET A 757 0.15 34.35 1.37
N ALA A 758 -0.17 35.40 0.61
CA ALA A 758 -0.49 36.71 1.17
C ALA A 758 -1.68 36.66 2.14
N ASN A 759 -2.74 35.93 1.78
CA ASN A 759 -3.91 35.73 2.63
C ASN A 759 -3.55 34.93 3.89
N LEU A 760 -2.83 33.83 3.72
CA LEU A 760 -2.40 32.97 4.82
C LEU A 760 -1.64 33.80 5.86
N LEU A 761 -0.61 34.55 5.46
CA LEU A 761 0.18 35.40 6.36
C LEU A 761 -0.66 36.48 7.03
N SER A 762 -1.54 37.13 6.27
CA SER A 762 -2.37 38.22 6.80
C SER A 762 -3.33 37.73 7.88
N TRP A 763 -3.91 36.53 7.71
CA TRP A 763 -4.79 35.93 8.71
C TRP A 763 -4.09 35.73 10.06
N PHE A 764 -2.76 35.56 10.07
CA PHE A 764 -1.91 35.45 11.26
C PHE A 764 -1.32 36.77 11.74
N HIS A 765 -1.93 37.91 11.40
CA HIS A 765 -1.37 39.25 11.70
C HIS A 765 0.03 39.46 11.11
N GLY A 766 0.34 38.77 10.01
CA GLY A 766 1.56 38.94 9.25
C GLY A 766 1.49 40.16 8.33
N GLY A 767 2.57 40.94 8.28
CA GLY A 767 2.69 42.11 7.43
C GLY A 767 4.01 42.16 6.64
N PRO A 768 4.08 42.97 5.57
CA PRO A 768 5.34 43.19 4.84
C PRO A 768 6.37 43.91 5.73
N ALA A 769 7.62 43.47 5.68
CA ALA A 769 8.75 44.04 6.43
C ALA A 769 9.28 45.36 5.85
N GLY A 770 8.73 45.82 4.71
CA GLY A 770 9.08 47.09 4.09
C GLY A 770 8.91 48.30 5.02
N ARG A 771 9.76 49.31 4.82
CA ARG A 771 9.86 50.53 5.64
C ARG A 771 8.51 51.21 5.88
N ALA A 772 7.69 51.36 4.84
CA ALA A 772 6.40 52.05 4.95
C ALA A 772 5.44 51.37 5.92
N ASN A 773 5.40 50.03 5.93
CA ASN A 773 4.56 49.28 6.86
C ASN A 773 5.11 49.35 8.29
N PHE A 774 6.44 49.25 8.46
CA PHE A 774 7.07 49.43 9.76
C PHE A 774 6.74 50.82 10.34
N GLU A 775 6.94 51.89 9.58
CA GLU A 775 6.66 53.26 10.02
C GLU A 775 5.18 53.46 10.37
N ARG A 776 4.26 52.80 9.65
CA ARG A 776 2.82 52.82 9.97
C ARG A 776 2.55 52.19 11.34
N LEU A 777 3.06 50.99 11.57
CA LEU A 777 2.90 50.29 12.86
C LEU A 777 3.59 51.04 14.01
N ALA A 778 4.76 51.61 13.72
CA ALA A 778 5.54 52.38 14.69
C ALA A 778 4.84 53.66 15.14
N LYS A 779 4.15 54.36 14.23
CA LYS A 779 3.33 55.53 14.56
C LYS A 779 2.12 55.19 15.43
N ASN A 780 1.59 53.97 15.31
CA ASN A 780 0.48 53.48 16.13
C ASN A 780 0.95 52.94 17.50
N GLY A 781 2.27 52.80 17.72
CA GLY A 781 2.83 52.22 18.93
C GLY A 781 2.70 50.70 19.02
N ASP A 782 2.44 50.01 17.90
CA ASP A 782 2.21 48.57 17.86
C ASP A 782 3.47 47.78 18.25
N ASN A 783 3.28 46.57 18.80
CA ASN A 783 4.37 45.64 19.02
C ASN A 783 4.76 44.95 17.70
N ILE A 784 6.05 44.88 17.42
CA ILE A 784 6.57 44.43 16.11
C ILE A 784 7.52 43.25 16.33
N ALA A 785 7.40 42.23 15.50
CA ALA A 785 8.36 41.13 15.44
C ALA A 785 8.91 41.00 14.01
N ILE A 786 10.22 40.84 13.87
CA ILE A 786 10.90 40.75 12.58
C ILE A 786 11.98 39.66 12.63
N ILE A 787 12.30 39.08 11.47
CA ILE A 787 13.43 38.15 11.30
C ILE A 787 14.50 38.87 10.46
N PRO A 788 15.49 39.56 11.07
CA PRO A 788 16.38 40.47 10.36
C PRO A 788 17.22 39.80 9.25
N GLY A 789 17.56 38.51 9.42
CA GLY A 789 18.41 37.80 8.47
C GLY A 789 17.70 37.37 7.18
N GLY A 790 16.39 37.10 7.23
CA GLY A 790 15.58 36.79 6.05
C GLY A 790 16.09 35.61 5.20
N PHE A 791 15.99 35.73 3.87
CA PHE A 791 16.42 34.70 2.92
C PHE A 791 17.92 34.39 2.97
N GLU A 792 18.74 35.36 3.38
CA GLU A 792 20.17 35.21 3.52
C GLU A 792 20.51 34.22 4.63
N GLU A 793 19.83 34.27 5.78
CA GLU A 793 19.93 33.25 6.83
C GLU A 793 19.46 31.87 6.35
N ALA A 794 18.34 31.81 5.63
CA ALA A 794 17.87 30.55 5.04
C ALA A 794 18.89 29.94 4.06
N THR A 795 19.63 30.77 3.33
CA THR A 795 20.61 30.32 2.35
C THR A 795 21.90 29.82 2.98
N ILE A 796 22.37 30.45 4.06
CA ILE A 796 23.58 30.03 4.77
C ILE A 796 23.35 28.85 5.72
N TYR A 797 22.07 28.46 5.93
CA TYR A 797 21.68 27.31 6.76
C TYR A 797 22.49 26.05 6.44
N ALA A 798 23.07 25.46 7.48
CA ALA A 798 23.66 24.14 7.47
C ALA A 798 23.20 23.37 8.70
N ARG A 799 22.83 22.12 8.51
CA ARG A 799 22.36 21.27 9.62
C ARG A 799 23.44 21.17 10.69
N GLY A 800 23.06 21.35 11.96
CA GLY A 800 23.97 21.35 13.10
C GLY A 800 24.83 22.60 13.27
N HIS A 801 24.65 23.64 12.43
CA HIS A 801 25.38 24.90 12.54
C HIS A 801 24.45 26.06 12.93
N HIS A 802 24.90 26.89 13.86
CA HIS A 802 24.19 28.06 14.34
C HIS A 802 24.63 29.31 13.57
N ARG A 803 23.95 29.64 12.47
CA ARG A 803 24.32 30.74 11.57
C ARG A 803 23.29 31.86 11.54
N VAL A 804 23.75 33.10 11.67
CA VAL A 804 22.93 34.31 11.70
C VAL A 804 23.51 35.34 10.73
N PHE A 805 22.67 35.94 9.87
CA PHE A 805 23.09 36.93 8.87
C PHE A 805 22.69 38.32 9.34
N LEU A 806 23.60 38.98 10.07
CA LEU A 806 23.28 40.17 10.84
C LEU A 806 24.30 41.30 10.69
N LYS A 807 25.55 41.03 10.29
CA LYS A 807 26.64 42.04 10.26
C LYS A 807 26.28 43.28 9.45
N ASN A 808 25.57 43.09 8.35
CA ASN A 808 25.16 44.15 7.44
C ASN A 808 23.67 44.54 7.56
N ARG A 809 22.94 44.00 8.53
CA ARG A 809 21.48 44.21 8.71
C ARG A 809 21.20 45.29 9.75
N LYS A 810 21.48 46.54 9.41
CA LYS A 810 21.34 47.70 10.32
C LYS A 810 19.97 48.40 10.29
N GLY A 811 19.14 48.07 9.30
CA GLY A 811 17.90 48.81 9.01
C GLY A 811 16.84 48.77 10.12
N PHE A 812 16.67 47.61 10.79
CA PHE A 812 15.67 47.47 11.84
C PHE A 812 16.01 48.31 13.08
N LEU A 813 17.29 48.40 13.45
CA LEU A 813 17.76 49.26 14.55
C LEU A 813 17.67 50.74 14.22
N LYS A 814 17.93 51.12 12.96
CA LYS A 814 17.70 52.49 12.50
C LYS A 814 16.26 52.93 12.75
N LEU A 815 15.30 52.07 12.42
CA LEU A 815 13.89 52.36 12.65
C LEU A 815 13.53 52.29 14.15
N ALA A 816 14.11 51.37 14.90
CA ALA A 816 13.89 51.29 16.34
C ALA A 816 14.36 52.55 17.08
N LEU A 817 15.54 53.08 16.73
CA LEU A 817 16.06 54.37 17.22
C LEU A 817 15.14 55.52 16.84
N GLN A 818 14.63 55.54 15.61
CA GLN A 818 13.78 56.63 15.13
C GLN A 818 12.45 56.75 15.88
N TYR A 819 11.88 55.62 16.31
CA TYR A 819 10.54 55.58 16.92
C TYR A 819 10.52 55.24 18.42
N GLY A 820 11.71 55.01 19.02
CA GLY A 820 11.88 54.72 20.44
C GLY A 820 11.37 53.33 20.83
N TYR A 821 11.85 52.28 20.15
CA TYR A 821 11.49 50.89 20.43
C TYR A 821 12.47 50.21 21.37
N LYS A 822 11.93 49.34 22.24
CA LYS A 822 12.71 48.39 23.06
C LYS A 822 13.00 47.14 22.25
N VAL A 823 14.28 46.83 22.01
CA VAL A 823 14.66 45.76 21.08
C VAL A 823 15.11 44.51 21.83
N HIS A 824 14.33 43.45 21.76
CA HIS A 824 14.68 42.15 22.35
C HIS A 824 15.41 41.26 21.34
N PRO A 825 16.61 40.77 21.65
CA PRO A 825 17.20 39.66 20.92
C PRO A 825 16.42 38.38 21.24
N VAL A 826 15.97 37.67 20.20
CA VAL A 826 15.24 36.41 20.34
C VAL A 826 16.00 35.32 19.58
N TYR A 827 16.36 34.24 20.27
CA TYR A 827 17.09 33.13 19.68
C TYR A 827 16.29 31.81 19.76
N THR A 828 16.17 31.07 18.67
CA THR A 828 15.52 29.76 18.63
C THR A 828 16.56 28.65 18.43
N PHE A 829 16.72 27.82 19.47
CA PHE A 829 17.49 26.58 19.41
C PHE A 829 16.67 25.47 18.74
N GLY A 830 17.34 24.58 18.01
CA GLY A 830 16.73 23.45 17.30
C GLY A 830 16.30 23.75 15.87
N GLU A 831 16.36 25.01 15.44
CA GLU A 831 16.16 25.39 14.03
C GLU A 831 17.16 24.68 13.12
N GLU A 832 18.40 24.51 13.59
CA GLU A 832 19.51 23.82 12.92
C GLU A 832 19.26 22.31 12.69
N GLU A 833 18.23 21.73 13.31
CA GLU A 833 17.86 20.32 13.17
C GLU A 833 16.57 20.09 12.38
N THR A 834 15.92 21.15 11.90
CA THR A 834 14.62 21.06 11.22
C THR A 834 14.70 20.41 9.85
N PHE A 835 15.81 20.60 9.14
CA PHE A 835 16.01 20.09 7.78
C PHE A 835 17.44 19.61 7.53
N GLN A 836 17.60 18.75 6.54
CA GLN A 836 18.88 18.47 5.92
C GLN A 836 19.08 19.43 4.74
N SER A 837 20.18 20.17 4.70
CA SER A 837 20.50 21.07 3.59
C SER A 837 21.63 20.55 2.73
N PHE A 838 21.66 21.03 1.49
CA PHE A 838 22.77 20.82 0.57
C PHE A 838 23.84 21.92 0.78
N PRO A 839 25.02 21.60 1.32
CA PRO A 839 25.96 22.62 1.80
C PRO A 839 26.80 23.26 0.68
N TYR A 840 26.89 22.66 -0.50
CA TYR A 840 27.81 23.08 -1.56
C TYR A 840 27.35 24.34 -2.32
N PHE A 841 28.26 24.93 -3.10
CA PHE A 841 28.02 26.11 -3.96
C PHE A 841 27.43 27.34 -3.24
N LEU A 842 27.87 27.61 -2.00
CA LEU A 842 27.33 28.71 -1.20
C LEU A 842 27.44 30.08 -1.90
N LYS A 843 28.55 30.38 -2.58
CA LYS A 843 28.76 31.67 -3.29
C LYS A 843 27.66 31.93 -4.35
N PRO A 844 27.40 31.03 -5.32
CA PRO A 844 26.26 31.14 -6.23
C PRO A 844 24.90 31.26 -5.53
N ARG A 845 24.66 30.46 -4.48
CA ARG A 845 23.39 30.47 -3.75
C ARG A 845 23.14 31.80 -3.05
N VAL A 846 24.17 32.38 -2.43
CA VAL A 846 24.10 33.72 -1.81
C VAL A 846 23.96 34.82 -2.88
N TRP A 847 24.57 34.65 -4.06
CA TRP A 847 24.41 35.58 -5.18
C TRP A 847 22.95 35.68 -5.65
N LEU A 848 22.19 34.57 -5.67
CA LEU A 848 20.76 34.56 -6.03
C LEU A 848 19.90 35.45 -5.10
N ASN A 849 20.29 35.62 -3.84
CA ASN A 849 19.56 36.46 -2.89
C ASN A 849 19.54 37.94 -3.30
N LYS A 850 20.52 38.41 -4.10
CA LYS A 850 20.50 39.76 -4.69
C LYS A 850 19.27 40.00 -5.57
N TYR A 851 18.72 38.94 -6.15
CA TYR A 851 17.51 38.96 -6.99
C TYR A 851 16.26 38.49 -6.25
N LYS A 852 16.30 38.38 -4.91
CA LYS A 852 15.19 37.86 -4.08
C LYS A 852 14.80 36.41 -4.41
N ILE A 853 15.71 35.63 -4.98
CA ILE A 853 15.52 34.20 -5.26
C ILE A 853 16.17 33.41 -4.12
N PRO A 854 15.40 32.64 -3.32
CA PRO A 854 15.97 31.88 -2.22
C PRO A 854 16.86 30.75 -2.75
N GLY A 855 18.15 30.82 -2.46
CA GLY A 855 19.16 29.88 -2.95
C GLY A 855 19.31 28.60 -2.12
N VAL A 856 18.38 28.29 -1.21
CA VAL A 856 18.47 27.13 -0.32
C VAL A 856 17.94 25.86 -1.00
N ILE A 857 18.72 24.78 -0.91
CA ILE A 857 18.32 23.43 -1.36
C ILE A 857 18.31 22.52 -0.15
N PHE A 858 17.19 21.86 0.10
CA PHE A 858 16.97 21.15 1.35
C PHE A 858 15.99 19.98 1.24
N ARG A 859 15.99 19.14 2.27
CA ARG A 859 15.12 17.99 2.45
C ARG A 859 14.83 17.80 3.93
N GLY A 860 13.56 17.72 4.28
CA GLY A 860 13.07 17.29 5.59
C GLY A 860 12.64 15.82 5.54
N LEU A 861 11.39 15.55 5.92
CA LEU A 861 10.85 14.19 5.94
C LEU A 861 10.95 13.51 4.58
N TRP A 862 11.31 12.24 4.59
CA TRP A 862 11.61 11.48 3.37
C TRP A 862 10.40 11.42 2.40
N PHE A 863 9.16 11.44 2.91
CA PHE A 863 7.92 11.44 2.11
C PHE A 863 7.43 12.86 1.76
N CYS A 864 8.08 13.91 2.27
CA CYS A 864 7.71 15.29 2.08
C CYS A 864 8.92 16.21 2.31
N PHE A 865 9.65 16.53 1.24
CA PHE A 865 10.94 17.22 1.35
C PHE A 865 10.86 18.58 2.05
N TYR A 866 9.70 19.24 2.08
CA TYR A 866 9.51 20.53 2.77
C TYR A 866 8.92 20.42 4.18
N MET A 867 8.60 19.22 4.67
CA MET A 867 8.16 19.05 6.06
C MET A 867 9.35 18.85 6.99
N PRO A 868 9.46 19.60 8.09
CA PRO A 868 10.59 19.51 9.00
C PRO A 868 10.61 18.20 9.79
N PHE A 869 11.78 17.83 10.32
CA PHE A 869 11.93 16.66 11.16
C PHE A 869 11.19 16.84 12.50
N ARG A 870 10.33 15.88 12.85
CA ARG A 870 9.59 15.88 14.13
C ARG A 870 10.49 15.75 15.35
N THR A 871 11.69 15.20 15.18
CA THR A 871 12.67 15.01 16.24
C THR A 871 13.34 16.31 16.67
N ALA A 872 13.21 17.39 15.90
CA ALA A 872 13.71 18.70 16.29
C ALA A 872 13.04 19.18 17.59
N ARG A 873 13.81 19.91 18.41
CA ARG A 873 13.39 20.42 19.72
C ARG A 873 13.51 21.93 19.67
N LEU A 874 12.40 22.63 19.42
CA LEU A 874 12.40 24.07 19.20
C LEU A 874 12.18 24.83 20.50
N THR A 875 13.23 25.43 21.05
CA THR A 875 13.12 26.30 22.23
C THR A 875 13.51 27.72 21.84
N THR A 876 12.55 28.65 21.94
CA THR A 876 12.75 30.07 21.63
C THR A 876 13.00 30.84 22.92
N VAL A 877 14.17 31.46 23.04
CA VAL A 877 14.58 32.26 24.20
C VAL A 877 14.47 33.75 23.86
N VAL A 878 13.76 34.50 24.69
CA VAL A 878 13.63 35.96 24.60
C VAL A 878 14.59 36.60 25.61
N GLY A 879 15.61 37.29 25.11
CA GLY A 879 16.61 37.98 25.93
C GLY A 879 16.15 39.36 26.44
N PRO A 880 16.97 39.98 27.31
CA PRO A 880 16.69 41.32 27.84
C PRO A 880 16.65 42.38 26.74
N ALA A 881 15.78 43.39 26.92
CA ALA A 881 15.63 44.46 25.96
C ALA A 881 16.89 45.35 25.92
N LEU A 882 17.35 45.67 24.71
CA LEU A 882 18.21 46.82 24.49
C LEU A 882 17.32 48.08 24.49
N GLU A 883 17.46 48.89 25.54
CA GLU A 883 16.77 50.18 25.66
C GLU A 883 17.48 51.21 24.76
N LEU A 884 16.82 51.56 23.65
CA LEU A 884 17.36 52.49 22.67
C LEU A 884 16.85 53.91 22.92
N PRO A 885 17.69 54.95 22.82
CA PRO A 885 17.21 56.32 22.83
C PRO A 885 16.40 56.62 21.56
N GLN A 886 15.38 57.45 21.69
CA GLN A 886 14.68 57.96 20.51
C GLN A 886 15.51 59.06 19.84
N ILE A 887 15.89 58.85 18.58
CA ILE A 887 16.66 59.80 17.77
C ILE A 887 15.93 59.99 16.44
N ASP A 888 15.35 61.16 16.18
CA ASP A 888 14.53 61.41 14.98
C ASP A 888 15.26 61.16 13.65
N LYS A 889 16.56 61.46 13.59
CA LYS A 889 17.43 61.24 12.43
C LYS A 889 18.73 60.56 12.86
N PRO A 890 18.70 59.24 13.12
CA PRO A 890 19.88 58.54 13.61
C PRO A 890 20.96 58.49 12.52
N THR A 891 22.18 58.89 12.90
CA THR A 891 23.34 58.90 12.01
C THR A 891 23.86 57.47 11.78
N VAL A 892 24.73 57.29 10.79
CA VAL A 892 25.36 55.97 10.54
C VAL A 892 26.18 55.52 11.76
N ALA A 893 26.78 56.46 12.50
CA ALA A 893 27.52 56.18 13.72
C ALA A 893 26.59 55.69 14.84
N ASP A 894 25.45 56.36 15.06
CA ASP A 894 24.46 55.95 16.06
C ASP A 894 23.95 54.53 15.80
N VAL A 895 23.55 54.26 14.55
CA VAL A 895 23.03 52.95 14.17
C VAL A 895 24.11 51.86 14.30
N THR A 896 25.37 52.18 13.99
CA THR A 896 26.47 51.21 14.11
C THR A 896 26.76 50.90 15.56
N LYS A 897 26.81 51.90 16.45
CA LYS A 897 27.00 51.71 17.89
C LYS A 897 25.97 50.73 18.47
N TYR A 898 24.69 51.01 18.29
CA TYR A 898 23.64 50.16 18.86
C TYR A 898 23.49 48.81 18.14
N HIS A 899 23.95 48.69 16.90
CA HIS A 899 24.03 47.41 16.18
C HIS A 899 25.14 46.52 16.73
N ASP A 900 26.30 47.09 17.06
CA ASP A 900 27.39 46.37 17.71
C ASP A 900 26.97 45.93 19.11
N GLU A 901 26.31 46.79 19.89
CA GLU A 901 25.73 46.44 21.20
C GLU A 901 24.69 45.31 21.07
N TYR A 902 23.79 45.38 20.09
CA TYR A 902 22.81 44.32 19.84
C TYR A 902 23.46 42.97 19.50
N MET A 903 24.53 42.96 18.68
CA MET A 903 25.27 41.74 18.37
C MET A 903 25.93 41.12 19.62
N VAL A 904 26.44 41.94 20.53
CA VAL A 904 26.97 41.48 21.83
C VAL A 904 25.85 40.85 22.66
N CYS A 905 24.69 41.50 22.78
CA CYS A 905 23.55 40.96 23.51
C CYS A 905 23.04 39.63 22.95
N LEU A 906 22.92 39.51 21.62
CA LEU A 906 22.51 38.27 20.96
C LEU A 906 23.52 37.14 21.19
N THR A 907 24.81 37.45 21.13
CA THR A 907 25.88 36.47 21.37
C THR A 907 25.88 36.01 22.83
N ALA A 908 25.73 36.93 23.78
CA ALA A 908 25.63 36.60 25.20
C ALA A 908 24.41 35.72 25.51
N LEU A 909 23.24 36.01 24.89
CA LEU A 909 22.04 35.20 25.01
C LEU A 909 22.27 33.77 24.50
N PHE A 910 22.91 33.62 23.34
CA PHE A 910 23.27 32.32 22.78
C PHE A 910 24.20 31.55 23.72
N GLU A 911 25.29 32.17 24.17
CA GLU A 911 26.30 31.55 25.05
C GLU A 911 25.69 31.11 26.40
N LYS A 912 24.77 31.90 26.96
CA LYS A 912 24.08 31.58 28.22
C LYS A 912 23.25 30.30 28.13
N TYR A 913 22.58 30.06 27.00
CA TYR A 913 21.58 29.00 26.87
C TYR A 913 22.01 27.81 25.99
N LYS A 914 23.12 27.91 25.24
CA LYS A 914 23.56 26.82 24.35
C LYS A 914 23.79 25.50 25.07
N GLY A 915 24.35 25.52 26.29
CA GLY A 915 24.57 24.31 27.09
C GLY A 915 23.28 23.60 27.51
N GLN A 916 22.15 24.30 27.51
CA GLN A 916 20.84 23.76 27.91
C GLN A 916 20.01 23.31 26.71
N TYR A 917 20.05 24.07 25.61
CA TYR A 917 19.10 23.92 24.51
C TYR A 917 19.72 23.61 23.15
N ALA A 918 21.01 23.88 22.93
CA ALA A 918 21.67 23.46 21.69
C ALA A 918 21.88 21.94 21.67
N THR A 919 21.87 21.37 20.47
CA THR A 919 22.15 19.93 20.29
C THR A 919 23.59 19.59 20.66
N ASP A 920 24.52 20.48 20.34
CA ASP A 920 25.92 20.43 20.76
C ASP A 920 26.18 21.53 21.81
N PRO A 921 26.51 21.19 23.07
CA PRO A 921 26.87 22.18 24.09
C PRO A 921 28.07 23.05 23.72
N ASN A 922 28.95 22.56 22.83
CA ASN A 922 30.12 23.28 22.32
C ASN A 922 29.82 24.08 21.05
N ALA A 923 28.55 24.20 20.67
CA ALA A 923 28.14 24.97 19.50
C ALA A 923 28.68 26.42 19.54
N VAL A 924 28.98 26.94 18.36
CA VAL A 924 29.47 28.30 18.14
C VAL A 924 28.48 29.05 17.27
N LEU A 925 28.18 30.30 17.65
CA LEU A 925 27.35 31.20 16.85
C LEU A 925 28.18 31.85 15.73
N GLU A 926 27.90 31.48 14.49
CA GLU A 926 28.53 32.04 13.29
C GLU A 926 27.76 33.29 12.81
N LEU A 927 28.32 34.47 13.03
CA LEU A 927 27.77 35.75 12.57
C LEU A 927 28.30 36.09 11.16
N HIS A 928 27.38 36.22 10.19
CA HIS A 928 27.65 36.56 8.79
C HIS A 928 27.21 37.97 8.41
#